data_AF-A0A158QSQ5-F1
#
_entry.id   AF-A0A158QSQ5-F1
#
_cell.length_a   1.000
_cell.length_b   1.000
_cell.length_c   1.000
_cell.angle_alpha   90.00
_cell.angle_beta   90.00
_cell.angle_gamma   90.00
#
_symmetry.space_group_name_H-M   'P 1'
#
loop_
_entity.id
_entity.type
_entity.pdbx_description
1 polymer ?
#
loop_
_entity_poly.entity_id
_entity_poly.type
_entity_poly.pdbx_seq_one_letter_code
_entity_poly.pdbx_strand_id
1 'polypeptide(L)'
;MAVRGRISANPPNFPLHYYTLFAYSDGCPKLEIPGRTFPVDALFLEDVLHLTKFNMPPDVLYRFNKTNQRMAQMRAQSVASPPITPDIRQNFKHWLKRATPRLSPGSLQFLEALDIHGCPPPEFVAVVIDYIIQTTDSGAILAFVPGLGDILDTMKTLRNMNPAVYGQASGRVVLHGLHSRLPTARQRTVFDPPPFGKRKVVIATNIAETSITIEDIVYVVDCGQIKITTYDPQMNTSTLAPVLVSKANAAQRRGRAGRVRPGRCFHLFSSFTYERVMLDYLPPEIMRIRLEDIILRIKALDLGPVTSFLANCMDPPALEAVRSTLKFLRDIQALKPPNPSGPDSPTGSTSVPVARLSTMKKKQRDRLVAGAIEAGKTSVAGARNQSEEDYDNDVLTPLGHHLANLPMDPQCAKLLILGTLFCCLKPALAVAACLAFKEPFEVPIGSEAAADRRRAELTEGSQSDHWGFYVALSEYMDLREHEKYNFCKKNFLNRNTMDDLCRLMHEFVGLLYERRYITSMDMNESAVNRHSHDVRIFRAALAGAFYPNLILASARKRKWVPSDLHKLTQSECSISFKKEENKFFSLGSRPNGVLPAPIIKGPSSDEKVALHSKSVNANLRPLDHLWFVYFQKMKLDHGAASTIFDSTLLSARPVVFFSSKLTQTTVGSEGLLVVDGWIKFKAGPRVPRLIEGLKLCLDRLLDSKIRNLGSTNWDPSSIEGRIIQTIVDYFINEAPPAFEIADHSRAPVWKQHQQQQQGGGNVQTHHGAQTMNKPKR
;
A
#
# COMPACT_ATOMS: atom_id res chain seq x y z
N MET A 1 23.71 19.27 -47.41
CA MET A 1 24.08 17.84 -47.37
C MET A 1 22.82 17.01 -47.19
N ALA A 2 22.31 16.42 -48.28
CA ALA A 2 21.14 15.56 -48.25
C ALA A 2 21.58 14.13 -47.90
N VAL A 3 21.17 13.62 -46.74
CA VAL A 3 21.37 12.20 -46.38
C VAL A 3 20.12 11.43 -46.81
N ARG A 4 20.22 10.72 -47.94
CA ARG A 4 19.23 9.73 -48.38
C ARG A 4 19.27 8.54 -47.42
N GLY A 5 18.30 8.46 -46.50
CA GLY A 5 18.06 7.27 -45.69
C GLY A 5 17.49 6.15 -46.55
N ARG A 6 18.20 5.03 -46.66
CA ARG A 6 17.68 3.80 -47.28
C ARG A 6 16.57 3.23 -46.38
N ILE A 7 15.37 3.11 -46.93
CA ILE A 7 14.30 2.30 -46.34
C ILE A 7 14.68 0.83 -46.58
N SER A 8 15.19 0.16 -45.53
CA SER A 8 15.46 -1.28 -45.57
C SER A 8 14.14 -2.04 -45.48
N ALA A 9 13.89 -2.93 -46.44
CA ALA A 9 12.67 -3.75 -46.56
C ALA A 9 12.73 -5.10 -45.80
N ASN A 10 13.70 -5.28 -44.89
CA ASN A 10 13.75 -6.45 -44.00
C ASN A 10 13.44 -6.02 -42.57
N PRO A 11 12.46 -6.64 -41.87
CA PRO A 11 12.11 -6.25 -40.51
C PRO A 11 13.21 -6.75 -39.55
N PRO A 12 13.95 -5.86 -38.87
CA PRO A 12 14.65 -6.25 -37.65
C PRO A 12 13.60 -6.68 -36.61
N ASN A 13 13.94 -7.68 -35.79
CA ASN A 13 13.18 -8.07 -34.60
C ASN A 13 13.03 -6.87 -33.65
N PHE A 14 11.97 -6.08 -33.84
CA PHE A 14 11.65 -4.96 -32.97
C PHE A 14 10.80 -5.42 -31.77
N PRO A 15 10.91 -4.70 -30.64
CA PRO A 15 10.00 -4.88 -29.52
C PRO A 15 8.53 -4.62 -29.94
N LEU A 16 7.61 -5.56 -29.67
CA LEU A 16 6.18 -5.51 -30.06
C LEU A 16 5.49 -4.17 -29.75
N HIS A 17 5.83 -3.52 -28.61
CA HIS A 17 5.25 -2.23 -28.20
C HIS A 17 5.41 -1.10 -29.23
N TYR A 18 6.48 -1.14 -30.02
CA TYR A 18 6.74 -0.12 -31.04
C TYR A 18 5.68 -0.16 -32.15
N TYR A 19 5.32 -1.37 -32.59
CA TYR A 19 4.25 -1.56 -33.58
C TYR A 19 2.89 -1.22 -32.99
N THR A 20 2.67 -1.53 -31.72
CA THR A 20 1.42 -1.18 -31.03
C THR A 20 1.22 0.34 -30.97
N LEU A 21 2.25 1.11 -30.60
CA LEU A 21 2.17 2.57 -30.53
C LEU A 21 2.08 3.21 -31.92
N PHE A 22 2.77 2.67 -32.91
CA PHE A 22 2.66 3.11 -34.31
C PHE A 22 1.26 2.88 -34.89
N ALA A 23 0.70 1.69 -34.67
CA ALA A 23 -0.67 1.37 -35.08
C ALA A 23 -1.70 2.22 -34.33
N TYR A 24 -1.49 2.46 -33.03
CA TYR A 24 -2.37 3.31 -32.21
C TYR A 24 -2.36 4.79 -32.62
N SER A 25 -1.31 5.25 -33.31
CA SER A 25 -1.13 6.64 -33.72
C SER A 25 -1.37 6.89 -35.21
N ASP A 26 -2.12 5.99 -35.86
CA ASP A 26 -2.44 6.05 -37.29
C ASP A 26 -1.19 6.20 -38.20
N GLY A 27 -0.08 5.58 -37.80
CA GLY A 27 1.14 5.52 -38.60
C GLY A 27 2.01 6.77 -38.56
N CYS A 28 2.15 7.43 -37.40
CA CYS A 28 2.96 8.63 -37.25
C CYS A 28 4.46 8.44 -37.65
N PRO A 29 5.16 9.50 -38.12
CA PRO A 29 6.56 9.40 -38.57
C PRO A 29 7.52 8.85 -37.51
N LYS A 30 8.46 7.99 -37.93
CA LYS A 30 9.48 7.34 -37.09
C LYS A 30 10.85 8.02 -37.21
N LEU A 31 11.50 8.28 -36.06
CA LEU A 31 12.94 8.57 -35.99
C LEU A 31 13.63 7.54 -35.08
N GLU A 32 14.69 6.91 -35.57
CA GLU A 32 15.47 5.92 -34.81
C GLU A 32 16.84 6.49 -34.42
N ILE A 33 17.16 6.45 -33.13
CA ILE A 33 18.46 6.87 -32.60
C ILE A 33 19.18 5.62 -32.10
N PRO A 34 20.26 5.18 -32.77
CA PRO A 34 20.98 3.99 -32.35
C PRO A 34 21.66 4.22 -30.99
N GLY A 35 21.47 3.27 -30.07
CA GLY A 35 22.20 3.26 -28.80
C GLY A 35 23.68 2.94 -29.02
N ARG A 36 24.57 3.59 -28.25
CA ARG A 36 25.99 3.24 -28.18
C ARG A 36 26.26 2.51 -26.87
N THR A 37 26.41 1.19 -26.94
CA THR A 37 26.85 0.35 -25.82
C THR A 37 27.97 -0.57 -26.29
N PHE A 38 28.96 -0.81 -25.44
CA PHE A 38 29.96 -1.84 -25.68
C PHE A 38 29.30 -3.23 -25.71
N PRO A 39 29.90 -4.21 -26.41
CA PRO A 39 29.37 -5.56 -26.45
C PRO A 39 29.33 -6.18 -25.05
N VAL A 40 28.26 -6.94 -24.76
CA VAL A 40 28.09 -7.65 -23.49
C VAL A 40 27.80 -9.12 -23.79
N ASP A 41 28.73 -9.99 -23.39
CA ASP A 41 28.54 -11.43 -23.53
C ASP A 41 27.54 -11.92 -22.48
N ALA A 42 26.54 -12.69 -22.90
CA ALA A 42 25.54 -13.27 -22.01
C ALA A 42 25.79 -14.76 -21.84
N LEU A 43 25.82 -15.22 -20.59
CA LEU A 43 25.86 -16.62 -20.20
C LEU A 43 24.53 -17.01 -19.57
N PHE A 44 24.03 -18.21 -19.89
CA PHE A 44 22.84 -18.78 -19.25
C PHE A 44 23.21 -19.73 -18.13
N LEU A 45 22.20 -20.13 -17.35
CA LEU A 45 22.38 -20.92 -16.13
C LEU A 45 23.24 -22.17 -16.32
N GLU A 46 23.04 -22.92 -17.41
CA GLU A 46 23.83 -24.09 -17.76
C GLU A 46 25.32 -23.79 -17.96
N ASP A 47 25.66 -22.63 -18.55
CA ASP A 47 27.05 -22.18 -18.68
C ASP A 47 27.61 -21.77 -17.33
N VAL A 48 26.83 -21.03 -16.53
CA VAL A 48 27.23 -20.58 -15.19
C VAL A 48 27.48 -21.77 -14.26
N LEU A 49 26.63 -22.79 -14.31
CA LEU A 49 26.79 -24.02 -13.55
C LEU A 49 28.01 -24.83 -14.03
N HIS A 50 28.27 -24.84 -15.34
CA HIS A 50 29.49 -25.46 -15.87
C HIS A 50 30.75 -24.75 -15.36
N LEU A 51 30.75 -23.42 -15.27
CA LEU A 51 31.91 -22.64 -14.82
C LEU A 51 32.14 -22.73 -13.31
N THR A 52 31.07 -22.60 -12.52
CA THR A 52 31.14 -22.57 -11.04
C THR A 52 31.24 -23.96 -10.42
N LYS A 53 30.85 -25.01 -11.14
CA LYS A 53 30.70 -26.39 -10.63
C LYS A 53 29.87 -26.44 -9.35
N PHE A 54 28.90 -25.54 -9.23
CA PHE A 54 28.07 -25.42 -8.03
C PHE A 54 27.40 -26.74 -7.71
N ASN A 55 27.47 -27.12 -6.43
CA ASN A 55 26.88 -28.32 -5.88
C ASN A 55 26.22 -27.98 -4.54
N MET A 56 25.01 -28.48 -4.34
CA MET A 56 24.25 -28.27 -3.10
C MET A 56 24.24 -29.58 -2.30
N PRO A 57 24.52 -29.56 -0.99
CA PRO A 57 24.45 -30.75 -0.15
C PRO A 57 23.07 -31.44 -0.27
N PRO A 58 22.98 -32.78 -0.29
CA PRO A 58 21.72 -33.49 -0.57
C PRO A 58 20.55 -33.13 0.36
N ASP A 59 20.83 -32.90 1.65
CA ASP A 59 19.82 -32.52 2.64
C ASP A 59 19.30 -31.09 2.44
N VAL A 60 20.17 -30.17 2.01
CA VAL A 60 19.82 -28.80 1.65
C VAL A 60 19.05 -28.79 0.33
N LEU A 61 19.50 -29.56 -0.66
CA LEU A 61 18.85 -29.70 -1.97
C LEU A 61 17.42 -30.23 -1.83
N TYR A 62 17.21 -31.24 -0.98
CA TYR A 62 15.86 -31.78 -0.71
C TYR A 62 14.92 -30.70 -0.16
N ARG A 63 15.37 -29.92 0.83
CA ARG A 63 14.59 -28.82 1.42
C ARG A 63 14.33 -27.71 0.40
N PHE A 64 15.34 -27.36 -0.39
CA PHE A 64 15.26 -26.38 -1.46
C PHE A 64 14.22 -26.80 -2.50
N ASN A 65 14.31 -28.02 -3.03
CA ASN A 65 13.36 -28.55 -4.01
C ASN A 65 11.92 -28.50 -3.50
N LYS A 66 11.67 -28.97 -2.27
CA LYS A 66 10.33 -28.92 -1.65
C LYS A 66 9.79 -27.49 -1.54
N THR A 67 10.63 -26.55 -1.13
CA THR A 67 10.26 -25.13 -1.00
C THR A 67 9.99 -24.51 -2.36
N ASN A 68 10.87 -24.76 -3.32
CA ASN A 68 10.81 -24.21 -4.66
C ASN A 68 9.61 -24.74 -5.45
N GLN A 69 9.27 -26.02 -5.36
CA GLN A 69 8.06 -26.58 -5.96
C GLN A 69 6.79 -25.88 -5.45
N ARG A 70 6.71 -25.66 -4.14
CA ARG A 70 5.58 -24.96 -3.51
C ARG A 70 5.47 -23.52 -4.03
N MET A 71 6.60 -22.80 -4.14
CA MET A 71 6.62 -21.43 -4.67
C MET A 71 6.38 -21.38 -6.19
N ALA A 72 6.83 -22.38 -6.95
CA ALA A 72 6.59 -22.44 -8.40
C ALA A 72 5.10 -22.63 -8.72
N GLN A 73 4.40 -23.49 -7.95
CA GLN A 73 2.95 -23.66 -8.06
C GLN A 73 2.20 -22.34 -7.78
N MET A 74 2.65 -21.61 -6.76
CA MET A 74 2.13 -20.28 -6.43
C MET A 74 2.34 -19.27 -7.58
N ARG A 75 3.56 -19.20 -8.13
CA ARG A 75 3.91 -18.28 -9.23
C ARG A 75 3.12 -18.55 -10.51
N ALA A 76 2.82 -19.82 -10.79
CA ALA A 76 2.03 -20.23 -11.94
C ALA A 76 0.57 -19.72 -11.89
N GLN A 77 0.09 -19.30 -10.72
CA GLN A 77 -1.24 -18.69 -10.55
C GLN A 77 -1.23 -17.17 -10.71
N SER A 78 -0.05 -16.55 -10.85
CA SER A 78 0.05 -15.10 -11.06
C SER A 78 -0.39 -14.73 -12.47
N VAL A 79 -1.22 -13.69 -12.60
CA VAL A 79 -1.64 -13.12 -13.88
C VAL A 79 -0.45 -12.61 -14.70
N ALA A 80 0.65 -12.26 -14.04
CA ALA A 80 1.86 -11.78 -14.70
C ALA A 80 2.84 -12.89 -15.07
N SER A 81 2.52 -14.15 -14.80
CA SER A 81 3.28 -15.31 -15.26
C SER A 81 2.59 -15.92 -16.50
N PRO A 82 3.34 -16.34 -17.52
CA PRO A 82 2.77 -17.07 -18.64
C PRO A 82 2.25 -18.45 -18.19
N PRO A 83 1.14 -18.94 -18.76
CA PRO A 83 0.63 -20.27 -18.46
C PRO A 83 1.62 -21.33 -18.96
N ILE A 84 2.12 -22.18 -18.06
CA ILE A 84 2.92 -23.34 -18.45
C ILE A 84 1.99 -24.47 -18.89
N THR A 85 2.01 -24.77 -20.18
CA THR A 85 1.34 -25.95 -20.73
C THR A 85 2.10 -27.24 -20.36
N PRO A 86 1.42 -28.40 -20.31
CA PRO A 86 2.07 -29.69 -20.13
C PRO A 86 3.20 -29.94 -21.16
N ASP A 87 3.01 -29.45 -22.38
CA ASP A 87 3.99 -29.55 -23.48
C ASP A 87 5.29 -28.80 -23.15
N ILE A 88 5.22 -27.56 -22.65
CA ILE A 88 6.40 -26.80 -22.22
C ILE A 88 7.18 -27.57 -21.14
N ARG A 89 6.47 -28.18 -20.17
CA ARG A 89 7.11 -28.98 -19.13
C ARG A 89 7.78 -30.24 -19.68
N GLN A 90 7.17 -30.90 -20.66
CA GLN A 90 7.78 -32.06 -21.33
C GLN A 90 9.01 -31.65 -22.14
N ASN A 91 8.92 -30.55 -22.88
CA ASN A 91 10.02 -29.99 -23.67
C ASN A 91 11.21 -29.59 -22.78
N PHE A 92 10.95 -29.04 -21.59
CA PHE A 92 12.01 -28.76 -20.62
C PHE A 92 12.73 -30.03 -20.17
N LYS A 93 11.99 -31.11 -19.86
CA LYS A 93 12.62 -32.41 -19.52
C LYS A 93 13.49 -32.95 -20.65
N HIS A 94 13.04 -32.81 -21.90
CA HIS A 94 13.84 -33.21 -23.06
C HIS A 94 15.08 -32.34 -23.24
N TRP A 95 14.95 -31.02 -23.08
CA TRP A 95 16.06 -30.08 -23.12
C TRP A 95 17.10 -30.38 -22.04
N LEU A 96 16.66 -30.65 -20.81
CA LEU A 96 17.51 -30.98 -19.68
C LEU A 96 18.38 -32.22 -19.94
N LYS A 97 17.81 -33.26 -20.58
CA LYS A 97 18.54 -34.48 -21.03
C LYS A 97 19.60 -34.20 -22.12
N ARG A 98 19.46 -33.10 -22.87
CA ARG A 98 20.44 -32.70 -23.90
C ARG A 98 21.51 -31.76 -23.35
N ALA A 99 21.16 -30.90 -22.38
CA ALA A 99 22.10 -30.01 -21.69
C ALA A 99 23.08 -30.77 -20.78
N THR A 100 22.81 -32.05 -20.50
CA THR A 100 23.51 -32.94 -19.56
C THR A 100 25.03 -33.13 -19.77
N PRO A 101 25.60 -33.25 -20.99
CA PRO A 101 26.97 -33.75 -21.15
C PRO A 101 28.07 -32.88 -20.53
N ARG A 102 27.79 -31.59 -20.28
CA ARG A 102 28.79 -30.62 -19.79
C ARG A 102 28.70 -30.36 -18.28
N LEU A 103 27.61 -30.75 -17.63
CA LEU A 103 27.35 -30.40 -16.22
C LEU A 103 27.86 -31.47 -15.27
N SER A 104 28.30 -31.05 -14.07
CA SER A 104 28.57 -32.00 -12.99
C SER A 104 27.26 -32.63 -12.49
N PRO A 105 27.28 -33.85 -11.92
CA PRO A 105 26.08 -34.47 -11.37
C PRO A 105 25.34 -33.58 -10.35
N GLY A 106 26.09 -32.90 -9.47
CA GLY A 106 25.52 -31.97 -8.49
C GLY A 106 24.88 -30.74 -9.12
N SER A 107 25.52 -30.19 -10.15
CA SER A 107 24.97 -29.04 -10.89
C SER A 107 23.69 -29.40 -11.65
N LEU A 108 23.63 -30.62 -12.21
CA LEU A 108 22.43 -31.13 -12.88
C LEU A 108 21.27 -31.30 -11.89
N GLN A 109 21.53 -31.90 -10.73
CA GLN A 109 20.53 -32.06 -9.67
C GLN A 109 20.00 -30.71 -9.17
N PHE A 110 20.88 -29.70 -9.06
CA PHE A 110 20.46 -28.34 -8.72
C PHE A 110 19.60 -27.70 -9.82
N LEU A 111 19.99 -27.83 -11.09
CA LEU A 111 19.21 -27.34 -12.24
C LEU A 111 17.81 -27.98 -12.29
N GLU A 112 17.73 -29.29 -12.02
CA GLU A 112 16.48 -30.03 -11.89
C GLU A 112 15.60 -29.51 -10.75
N ALA A 113 16.19 -29.28 -9.57
CA ALA A 113 15.47 -28.77 -8.40
C ALA A 113 15.02 -27.31 -8.56
N LEU A 114 15.78 -26.50 -9.29
CA LEU A 114 15.43 -25.12 -9.62
C LEU A 114 14.18 -25.10 -10.53
N ASP A 115 14.03 -26.05 -11.45
CA ASP A 115 12.90 -26.11 -12.40
C ASP A 115 12.78 -24.81 -13.26
N ILE A 116 11.80 -24.78 -14.15
CA ILE A 116 11.57 -23.70 -15.11
C ILE A 116 11.32 -22.32 -14.44
N HIS A 117 10.73 -22.33 -13.25
CA HIS A 117 10.28 -21.13 -12.50
C HIS A 117 11.09 -20.84 -11.25
N GLY A 118 12.19 -21.56 -11.03
CA GLY A 118 12.95 -21.45 -9.80
C GLY A 118 13.49 -20.07 -9.55
N CYS A 119 13.55 -19.70 -8.26
CA CYS A 119 14.36 -18.59 -7.84
C CYS A 119 15.71 -19.14 -7.40
N PRO A 120 16.82 -18.70 -8.01
CA PRO A 120 18.14 -19.06 -7.51
C PRO A 120 18.28 -18.60 -6.06
N PRO A 121 18.79 -19.45 -5.15
CA PRO A 121 18.94 -19.08 -3.75
C PRO A 121 20.13 -18.11 -3.57
N PRO A 122 20.12 -17.27 -2.52
CA PRO A 122 21.19 -16.30 -2.24
C PRO A 122 22.60 -16.91 -2.21
N GLU A 123 22.72 -18.16 -1.79
CA GLU A 123 23.98 -18.91 -1.76
C GLU A 123 24.57 -19.09 -3.16
N PHE A 124 23.73 -19.41 -4.16
CA PHE A 124 24.21 -19.56 -5.53
C PHE A 124 24.58 -18.21 -6.15
N VAL A 125 23.80 -17.15 -5.89
CA VAL A 125 24.14 -15.78 -6.30
C VAL A 125 25.52 -15.39 -5.75
N ALA A 126 25.76 -15.69 -4.47
CA ALA A 126 27.02 -15.40 -3.81
C ALA A 126 28.19 -16.20 -4.43
N VAL A 127 28.00 -17.48 -4.76
CA VAL A 127 29.03 -18.29 -5.47
C VAL A 127 29.38 -17.70 -6.83
N VAL A 128 28.40 -17.21 -7.59
CA VAL A 128 28.65 -16.59 -8.90
C VAL A 128 29.42 -15.28 -8.75
N ILE A 129 29.06 -14.45 -7.77
CA ILE A 129 29.81 -13.23 -7.45
C ILE A 129 31.26 -13.59 -7.07
N ASP A 130 31.45 -14.59 -6.22
CA ASP A 130 32.77 -15.01 -5.77
C ASP A 130 33.62 -15.56 -6.93
N TYR A 131 33.03 -16.37 -7.82
CA TYR A 131 33.67 -16.82 -9.05
C TYR A 131 34.18 -15.65 -9.91
N ILE A 132 33.36 -14.59 -10.11
CA ILE A 132 33.79 -13.41 -10.87
C ILE A 132 34.94 -12.70 -10.15
N ILE A 133 34.87 -12.57 -8.82
CA ILE A 133 35.91 -11.94 -7.99
C ILE A 133 37.24 -12.70 -7.98
N GLN A 134 37.20 -14.03 -8.17
CA GLN A 134 38.39 -14.88 -8.23
C GLN A 134 38.99 -15.00 -9.65
N THR A 135 38.17 -14.88 -10.69
CA THR A 135 38.60 -15.11 -12.09
C THR A 135 38.87 -13.84 -12.88
N THR A 136 38.62 -12.67 -12.29
CA THR A 136 38.81 -11.37 -12.96
C THR A 136 39.43 -10.34 -12.04
N ASP A 137 40.20 -9.40 -12.60
CA ASP A 137 41.03 -8.49 -11.81
C ASP A 137 40.39 -7.11 -11.53
N SER A 138 39.42 -6.66 -12.35
CA SER A 138 38.85 -5.30 -12.27
C SER A 138 37.41 -5.22 -12.75
N GLY A 139 36.70 -4.13 -12.41
CA GLY A 139 35.33 -3.82 -12.87
C GLY A 139 34.26 -4.16 -11.85
N ALA A 140 33.29 -3.26 -11.64
CA ALA A 140 32.27 -3.46 -10.61
C ALA A 140 31.24 -4.52 -11.03
N ILE A 141 30.67 -5.18 -10.01
CA ILE A 141 29.65 -6.23 -10.17
C ILE A 141 28.30 -5.69 -9.71
N LEU A 142 27.26 -5.85 -10.51
CA LEU A 142 25.87 -5.58 -10.16
C LEU A 142 25.07 -6.87 -10.16
N ALA A 143 24.58 -7.31 -9.00
CA ALA A 143 23.71 -8.45 -8.86
C ALA A 143 22.25 -7.99 -8.67
N PHE A 144 21.36 -8.42 -9.56
CA PHE A 144 19.93 -8.27 -9.40
C PHE A 144 19.38 -9.42 -8.58
N VAL A 145 18.65 -9.12 -7.50
CA VAL A 145 17.94 -10.07 -6.62
C VAL A 145 16.50 -9.61 -6.35
N PRO A 146 15.56 -10.50 -5.96
CA PRO A 146 14.13 -10.15 -5.90
C PRO A 146 13.74 -9.15 -4.80
N GLY A 147 14.37 -9.21 -3.63
CA GLY A 147 14.00 -8.37 -2.50
C GLY A 147 15.09 -8.16 -1.46
N LEU A 148 14.76 -7.40 -0.41
CA LEU A 148 15.70 -7.03 0.64
C LEU A 148 16.29 -8.24 1.39
N GLY A 149 15.49 -9.26 1.71
CA GLY A 149 15.99 -10.48 2.35
C GLY A 149 17.11 -11.13 1.53
N ASP A 150 16.89 -11.28 0.22
CA ASP A 150 17.87 -11.85 -0.70
C ASP A 150 19.16 -11.03 -0.77
N ILE A 151 19.07 -9.70 -0.71
CA ILE A 151 20.25 -8.81 -0.63
C ILE A 151 21.07 -9.15 0.61
N LEU A 152 20.41 -9.21 1.77
CA LEU A 152 21.08 -9.40 3.05
C LEU A 152 21.68 -10.80 3.18
N ASP A 153 20.95 -11.82 2.76
CA ASP A 153 21.41 -13.20 2.79
C ASP A 153 22.59 -13.40 1.83
N THR A 154 22.55 -12.81 0.62
CA THR A 154 23.69 -12.86 -0.31
C THR A 154 24.94 -12.20 0.31
N MET A 155 24.78 -11.02 0.93
CA MET A 155 25.89 -10.33 1.60
C MET A 155 26.45 -11.12 2.79
N LYS A 156 25.57 -11.78 3.56
CA LYS A 156 25.96 -12.63 4.68
C LYS A 156 26.72 -13.86 4.20
N THR A 157 26.25 -14.53 3.15
CA THR A 157 26.90 -15.70 2.56
C THR A 157 28.28 -15.33 2.00
N LEU A 158 28.42 -14.22 1.27
CA LEU A 158 29.74 -13.74 0.81
C LEU A 158 30.73 -13.56 1.96
N ARG A 159 30.31 -12.90 3.04
CA ARG A 159 31.14 -12.70 4.24
C ARG A 159 31.56 -14.01 4.90
N ASN A 160 30.65 -14.98 4.96
CA ASN A 160 30.94 -16.28 5.57
C ASN A 160 31.85 -17.14 4.70
N MET A 161 31.74 -17.04 3.37
CA MET A 161 32.58 -17.81 2.44
C MET A 161 34.05 -17.39 2.52
N ASN A 162 34.34 -16.10 2.56
CA ASN A 162 35.71 -15.62 2.69
C ASN A 162 35.78 -14.29 3.48
N PRO A 163 35.91 -14.35 4.81
CA PRO A 163 35.98 -13.15 5.65
C PRO A 163 37.15 -12.21 5.31
N ALA A 164 38.27 -12.75 4.80
CA ALA A 164 39.43 -11.94 4.41
C ALA A 164 39.14 -11.09 3.16
N VAL A 165 38.28 -11.55 2.27
CA VAL A 165 37.92 -10.85 1.02
C VAL A 165 36.75 -9.91 1.22
N TYR A 166 35.71 -10.35 1.94
CA TYR A 166 34.42 -9.66 2.04
C TYR A 166 34.15 -8.99 3.40
N GLY A 167 35.11 -9.04 4.32
CA GLY A 167 35.03 -8.40 5.64
C GLY A 167 34.89 -6.88 5.55
N GLN A 168 34.17 -6.27 6.50
CA GLN A 168 33.87 -4.83 6.46
C GLN A 168 35.10 -3.91 6.59
N ALA A 169 36.05 -4.25 7.46
CA ALA A 169 37.22 -3.42 7.72
C ALA A 169 38.42 -3.82 6.84
N SER A 170 38.69 -5.12 6.74
CA SER A 170 39.89 -5.68 6.08
C SER A 170 39.66 -6.20 4.66
N GLY A 171 38.41 -6.21 4.17
CA GLY A 171 38.08 -6.80 2.87
C GLY A 171 38.61 -6.02 1.66
N ARG A 172 39.04 -6.77 0.64
CA ARG A 172 39.37 -6.25 -0.71
C ARG A 172 38.13 -5.95 -1.56
N VAL A 173 36.94 -6.32 -1.09
CA VAL A 173 35.66 -6.06 -1.76
C VAL A 173 34.77 -5.20 -0.87
N VAL A 174 34.15 -4.17 -1.46
CA VAL A 174 33.12 -3.35 -0.81
C VAL A 174 31.74 -3.81 -1.28
N LEU A 175 30.95 -4.33 -0.34
CA LEU A 175 29.58 -4.80 -0.60
C LEU A 175 28.57 -3.68 -0.31
N HIS A 176 27.77 -3.33 -1.32
CA HIS A 176 26.66 -2.40 -1.19
C HIS A 176 25.33 -3.12 -1.42
N GLY A 177 24.37 -2.94 -0.51
CA GLY A 177 22.98 -3.31 -0.73
C GLY A 177 22.19 -2.11 -1.23
N LEU A 178 21.34 -2.30 -2.25
CA LEU A 178 20.53 -1.24 -2.85
C LEU A 178 19.06 -1.66 -2.96
N HIS A 179 18.20 -0.98 -2.20
CA HIS A 179 16.77 -1.27 -2.10
C HIS A 179 16.03 0.00 -1.68
N SER A 180 14.79 0.20 -2.15
CA SER A 180 13.97 1.39 -1.84
C SER A 180 13.70 1.62 -0.35
N ARG A 181 13.82 0.55 0.45
CA ARG A 181 13.70 0.57 1.92
C ARG A 181 15.00 0.88 2.66
N LEU A 182 16.15 0.89 2.00
CA LEU A 182 17.42 1.22 2.64
C LEU A 182 17.59 2.75 2.79
N PRO A 183 18.34 3.21 3.80
CA PRO A 183 18.58 4.63 4.00
C PRO A 183 19.27 5.29 2.81
N THR A 184 18.84 6.50 2.46
CA THR A 184 19.34 7.25 1.29
C THR A 184 20.84 7.47 1.33
N ALA A 185 21.40 7.69 2.53
CA ALA A 185 22.85 7.80 2.71
C ALA A 185 23.59 6.53 2.23
N ARG A 186 23.04 5.34 2.50
CA ARG A 186 23.61 4.07 2.01
C ARG A 186 23.37 3.84 0.52
N GLN A 187 22.30 4.39 -0.04
CA GLN A 187 22.06 4.32 -1.49
C GLN A 187 23.06 5.20 -2.27
N ARG A 188 23.43 6.36 -1.71
CA ARG A 188 24.38 7.29 -2.35
C ARG A 188 25.81 6.74 -2.45
N THR A 189 26.27 5.97 -1.46
CA THR A 189 27.64 5.42 -1.48
C THR A 189 27.91 4.46 -2.64
N VAL A 190 26.87 4.02 -3.35
CA VAL A 190 26.99 3.17 -4.54
C VAL A 190 27.58 3.92 -5.73
N PHE A 191 27.36 5.25 -5.81
CA PHE A 191 27.86 6.09 -6.89
C PHE A 191 29.33 6.47 -6.71
N ASP A 192 29.84 6.46 -5.48
CA ASP A 192 31.23 6.79 -5.21
C ASP A 192 32.16 5.71 -5.80
N PRO A 193 33.31 6.08 -6.38
CA PRO A 193 34.32 5.11 -6.79
C PRO A 193 34.76 4.24 -5.61
N PRO A 194 35.07 2.95 -5.81
CA PRO A 194 35.59 2.13 -4.72
C PRO A 194 36.95 2.67 -4.25
N PRO A 195 37.27 2.54 -2.95
CA PRO A 195 38.59 2.90 -2.43
C PRO A 195 39.72 2.20 -3.20
N PHE A 196 40.90 2.82 -3.23
CA PHE A 196 42.05 2.27 -3.96
C PHE A 196 42.35 0.83 -3.57
N GLY A 197 42.55 -0.04 -4.57
CA GLY A 197 42.80 -1.47 -4.38
C GLY A 197 41.57 -2.30 -3.99
N LYS A 198 40.39 -1.68 -3.83
CA LYS A 198 39.14 -2.39 -3.53
C LYS A 198 38.24 -2.50 -4.75
N ARG A 199 37.43 -3.56 -4.79
CA ARG A 199 36.44 -3.79 -5.85
C ARG A 199 35.02 -3.58 -5.34
N LYS A 200 34.19 -2.92 -6.15
CA LYS A 200 32.78 -2.65 -5.83
C LYS A 200 31.88 -3.82 -6.23
N VAL A 201 31.01 -4.24 -5.31
CA VAL A 201 29.91 -5.17 -5.58
C VAL A 201 28.62 -4.57 -5.07
N VAL A 202 27.63 -4.47 -5.93
CA VAL A 202 26.31 -3.90 -5.65
C VAL A 202 25.28 -5.00 -5.80
N ILE A 203 24.48 -5.25 -4.76
CA ILE A 203 23.40 -6.23 -4.76
C ILE A 203 22.09 -5.45 -4.63
N ALA A 204 21.26 -5.49 -5.67
CA ALA A 204 20.15 -4.57 -5.86
C ALA A 204 18.87 -5.28 -6.33
N THR A 205 17.72 -4.63 -6.13
CA THR A 205 16.48 -5.00 -6.84
C THR A 205 16.39 -4.30 -8.20
N ASN A 206 15.21 -4.33 -8.83
CA ASN A 206 14.90 -3.61 -10.06
C ASN A 206 15.10 -2.08 -10.00
N ILE A 207 15.37 -1.50 -8.82
CA ILE A 207 15.74 -0.08 -8.69
C ILE A 207 16.99 0.29 -9.52
N ALA A 208 17.91 -0.65 -9.72
CA ALA A 208 19.10 -0.45 -10.57
C ALA A 208 18.83 -0.68 -12.08
N GLU A 209 17.62 -1.11 -12.45
CA GLU A 209 17.26 -1.46 -13.83
C GLU A 209 16.92 -0.24 -14.68
N THR A 210 16.26 0.77 -14.11
CA THR A 210 15.88 2.02 -14.80
C THR A 210 16.27 3.25 -13.98
N SER A 211 15.83 3.33 -12.73
CA SER A 211 15.89 4.54 -11.88
C SER A 211 17.29 4.99 -11.48
N ILE A 212 18.29 4.09 -11.47
CA ILE A 212 19.65 4.38 -11.01
C ILE A 212 20.66 3.95 -12.08
N THR A 213 21.64 4.80 -12.35
CA THR A 213 22.75 4.50 -13.28
C THR A 213 24.08 4.49 -12.56
N ILE A 214 24.62 3.29 -12.36
CA ILE A 214 25.98 3.09 -11.83
C ILE A 214 26.89 2.92 -13.04
N GLU A 215 27.90 3.78 -13.17
CA GLU A 215 28.70 3.89 -14.39
C GLU A 215 29.77 2.80 -14.50
N ASP A 216 30.38 2.39 -13.38
CA ASP A 216 31.54 1.49 -13.33
C ASP A 216 31.22 -0.01 -13.41
N ILE A 217 29.96 -0.36 -13.71
CA ILE A 217 29.50 -1.76 -13.83
C ILE A 217 30.05 -2.41 -15.10
N VAL A 218 30.70 -3.57 -14.94
CA VAL A 218 31.26 -4.39 -16.02
C VAL A 218 30.68 -5.81 -16.00
N TYR A 219 30.26 -6.29 -14.83
CA TYR A 219 29.67 -7.61 -14.66
C TYR A 219 28.26 -7.48 -14.07
N VAL A 220 27.32 -8.18 -14.69
CA VAL A 220 25.94 -8.26 -14.19
C VAL A 220 25.66 -9.70 -13.80
N VAL A 221 25.07 -9.92 -12.63
CA VAL A 221 24.50 -11.21 -12.21
C VAL A 221 22.99 -11.03 -12.15
N ASP A 222 22.25 -11.76 -12.96
CA ASP A 222 20.80 -11.60 -13.08
C ASP A 222 20.08 -12.85 -12.59
N CYS A 223 19.45 -12.77 -11.42
CA CYS A 223 18.66 -13.89 -10.88
C CYS A 223 17.41 -14.23 -11.72
N GLY A 224 17.00 -13.37 -12.66
CA GLY A 224 15.84 -13.61 -13.52
C GLY A 224 14.48 -13.41 -12.85
N GLN A 225 14.44 -12.90 -11.63
CA GLN A 225 13.19 -12.62 -10.92
C GLN A 225 13.04 -11.16 -10.50
N ILE A 226 11.80 -10.74 -10.32
CA ILE A 226 11.38 -9.41 -9.88
C ILE A 226 10.10 -9.53 -9.05
N LYS A 227 9.98 -8.77 -7.96
CA LYS A 227 8.71 -8.66 -7.24
C LYS A 227 7.85 -7.57 -7.88
N ILE A 228 6.64 -7.93 -8.28
CA ILE A 228 5.66 -6.98 -8.82
C ILE A 228 4.35 -7.09 -8.05
N THR A 229 3.62 -5.97 -8.01
CA THR A 229 2.27 -5.93 -7.46
C THR A 229 1.27 -6.25 -8.57
N THR A 230 0.44 -7.25 -8.33
CA THR A 230 -0.69 -7.65 -9.18
C THR A 230 -1.99 -7.51 -8.40
N TYR A 231 -3.03 -6.97 -9.02
CA TYR A 231 -4.36 -6.87 -8.43
C TYR A 231 -5.26 -8.02 -8.87
N ASP A 232 -5.89 -8.69 -7.92
CA ASP A 232 -6.98 -9.64 -8.17
C ASP A 232 -8.32 -8.93 -7.89
N PRO A 233 -9.14 -8.68 -8.94
CA PRO A 233 -10.41 -7.98 -8.79
C PRO A 233 -11.49 -8.82 -8.09
N GLN A 234 -11.46 -10.16 -8.21
CA GLN A 234 -12.44 -11.03 -7.55
C GLN A 234 -12.22 -11.07 -6.04
N MET A 235 -10.95 -11.15 -5.62
CA MET A 235 -10.59 -11.12 -4.20
C MET A 235 -10.41 -9.69 -3.65
N ASN A 236 -10.55 -8.66 -4.49
CA ASN A 236 -10.23 -7.27 -4.21
C ASN A 236 -8.93 -7.13 -3.38
N THR A 237 -7.86 -7.81 -3.84
CA THR A 237 -6.62 -7.92 -3.07
C THR A 237 -5.41 -7.76 -3.98
N SER A 238 -4.51 -6.88 -3.57
CA SER A 238 -3.19 -6.75 -4.21
C SER A 238 -2.25 -7.83 -3.68
N THR A 239 -1.51 -8.48 -4.57
CA THR A 239 -0.48 -9.47 -4.23
C THR A 239 0.86 -8.96 -4.70
N LEU A 240 1.85 -8.92 -3.81
CA LEU A 240 3.24 -8.63 -4.15
C LEU A 240 3.98 -9.95 -4.26
N ALA A 241 4.25 -10.43 -5.47
CA ALA A 241 4.86 -11.74 -5.66
C ALA A 241 6.09 -11.69 -6.58
N PRO A 242 7.08 -12.58 -6.36
CA PRO A 242 8.19 -12.74 -7.28
C PRO A 242 7.72 -13.44 -8.56
N VAL A 243 7.95 -12.81 -9.71
CA VAL A 243 7.72 -13.37 -11.05
C VAL A 243 9.02 -13.40 -11.84
N LEU A 244 9.05 -14.19 -12.91
CA LEU A 244 10.15 -14.11 -13.88
C LEU A 244 10.17 -12.74 -14.55
N VAL A 245 11.36 -12.23 -14.82
CA VAL A 245 11.53 -11.03 -15.62
C VAL A 245 11.13 -11.28 -17.08
N SER A 246 10.76 -10.22 -17.80
CA SER A 246 10.60 -10.33 -19.25
C SER A 246 11.94 -10.35 -19.98
N LYS A 247 11.95 -10.76 -21.25
CA LYS A 247 13.13 -10.66 -22.11
C LYS A 247 13.62 -9.21 -22.24
N ALA A 248 12.70 -8.25 -22.28
CA ALA A 248 13.05 -6.83 -22.27
C ALA A 248 13.77 -6.41 -20.99
N ASN A 249 13.31 -6.86 -19.82
CA ASN A 249 13.99 -6.58 -18.55
C ASN A 249 15.40 -7.24 -18.52
N ALA A 250 15.52 -8.50 -18.92
CA ALA A 250 16.81 -9.19 -19.01
C ALA A 250 17.78 -8.46 -19.95
N ALA A 251 17.29 -7.96 -21.09
CA ALA A 251 18.09 -7.16 -22.02
C ALA A 251 18.54 -5.81 -21.41
N GLN A 252 17.67 -5.13 -20.65
CA GLN A 252 18.03 -3.90 -19.93
C GLN A 252 19.09 -4.16 -18.85
N ARG A 253 18.94 -5.24 -18.07
CA ARG A 253 19.92 -5.67 -17.06
C ARG A 253 21.27 -5.98 -17.70
N ARG A 254 21.29 -6.75 -18.79
CA ARG A 254 22.49 -7.02 -19.59
C ARG A 254 23.17 -5.73 -20.05
N GLY A 255 22.40 -4.76 -20.55
CA GLY A 255 22.91 -3.46 -21.01
C GLY A 255 23.64 -2.65 -19.92
N ARG A 256 23.42 -2.94 -18.62
CA ARG A 256 24.13 -2.26 -17.53
C ARG A 256 25.64 -2.57 -17.49
N ALA A 257 26.06 -3.71 -18.03
CA ALA A 257 27.47 -4.10 -18.11
C ALA A 257 28.24 -3.45 -19.29
N GLY A 258 27.52 -2.87 -20.26
CA GLY A 258 28.10 -2.40 -21.54
C GLY A 258 28.34 -0.90 -21.63
N ARG A 259 28.42 -0.19 -20.49
CA ARG A 259 28.50 1.29 -20.49
C ARG A 259 29.89 1.83 -20.67
N VAL A 260 30.86 1.26 -19.95
CA VAL A 260 32.22 1.78 -19.88
C VAL A 260 33.21 1.01 -20.74
N ARG A 261 32.98 -0.30 -20.91
CA ARG A 261 33.83 -1.22 -21.70
C ARG A 261 33.06 -2.51 -22.00
N PRO A 262 33.61 -3.45 -22.79
CA PRO A 262 33.02 -4.77 -22.96
C PRO A 262 32.77 -5.45 -21.62
N GLY A 263 31.57 -5.99 -21.44
CA GLY A 263 31.10 -6.54 -20.17
C GLY A 263 30.59 -7.97 -20.29
N ARG A 264 30.18 -8.57 -19.16
CA ARG A 264 29.56 -9.90 -19.13
C ARG A 264 28.31 -9.92 -18.25
N CYS A 265 27.29 -10.65 -18.69
CA CYS A 265 26.05 -10.86 -17.96
C CYS A 265 25.84 -12.36 -17.68
N PHE A 266 25.69 -12.70 -16.40
CA PHE A 266 25.47 -14.05 -15.90
C PHE A 266 23.99 -14.21 -15.55
N HIS A 267 23.20 -14.78 -16.46
CA HIS A 267 21.80 -15.08 -16.22
C HIS A 267 21.69 -16.38 -15.42
N LEU A 268 21.01 -16.33 -14.28
CA LEU A 268 20.80 -17.48 -13.39
C LEU A 268 19.49 -18.21 -13.71
N PHE A 269 19.04 -18.10 -14.95
CA PHE A 269 17.94 -18.84 -15.54
C PHE A 269 18.41 -19.50 -16.84
N SER A 270 17.78 -20.61 -17.20
CA SER A 270 18.21 -21.40 -18.36
C SER A 270 17.91 -20.69 -19.69
N SER A 271 18.67 -21.02 -20.74
CA SER A 271 18.33 -20.56 -22.10
C SER A 271 16.93 -21.00 -22.50
N PHE A 272 16.50 -22.21 -22.09
CA PHE A 272 15.14 -22.69 -22.31
C PHE A 272 14.09 -21.78 -21.67
N THR A 273 14.30 -21.39 -20.40
CA THR A 273 13.40 -20.46 -19.70
C THR A 273 13.34 -19.12 -20.44
N TYR A 274 14.49 -18.58 -20.86
CA TYR A 274 14.53 -17.32 -21.61
C TYR A 274 13.76 -17.38 -22.93
N GLU A 275 13.95 -18.44 -23.72
CA GLU A 275 13.37 -18.55 -25.06
C GLU A 275 11.89 -18.97 -25.06
N ARG A 276 11.52 -19.92 -24.19
CA ARG A 276 10.23 -20.62 -24.25
C ARG A 276 9.24 -20.20 -23.18
N VAL A 277 9.69 -19.49 -22.15
CA VAL A 277 8.88 -19.24 -20.96
C VAL A 277 8.80 -17.75 -20.65
N MET A 278 9.89 -16.99 -20.71
CA MET A 278 9.84 -15.55 -20.44
C MET A 278 8.98 -14.81 -21.47
N LEU A 279 8.11 -13.93 -20.97
CA LEU A 279 7.36 -13.00 -21.81
C LEU A 279 8.31 -12.00 -22.46
N ASP A 280 7.94 -11.46 -23.62
CA ASP A 280 8.73 -10.40 -24.24
C ASP A 280 8.68 -9.11 -23.41
N TYR A 281 7.51 -8.80 -22.83
CA TYR A 281 7.24 -7.68 -21.92
C TYR A 281 6.39 -8.14 -20.74
N LEU A 282 6.57 -7.49 -19.59
CA LEU A 282 5.63 -7.66 -18.48
C LEU A 282 4.34 -6.89 -18.77
N PRO A 283 3.19 -7.34 -18.23
CA PRO A 283 1.92 -6.63 -18.39
C PRO A 283 2.02 -5.15 -17.96
N PRO A 284 1.49 -4.21 -18.77
CA PRO A 284 1.44 -2.79 -18.44
C PRO A 284 0.76 -2.54 -17.10
N GLU A 285 1.12 -1.43 -16.46
CA GLU A 285 0.64 -1.09 -15.11
C GLU A 285 -0.88 -1.03 -15.02
N ILE A 286 -1.55 -0.43 -16.00
CA ILE A 286 -3.02 -0.31 -16.06
C ILE A 286 -3.76 -1.65 -15.95
N MET A 287 -3.14 -2.76 -16.35
CA MET A 287 -3.75 -4.09 -16.31
C MET A 287 -3.58 -4.79 -14.95
N ARG A 288 -2.73 -4.26 -14.05
CA ARG A 288 -2.29 -4.95 -12.82
C ARG A 288 -2.48 -4.12 -11.55
N ILE A 289 -3.00 -2.89 -11.64
CA ILE A 289 -3.30 -2.03 -10.49
C ILE A 289 -4.80 -1.76 -10.37
N ARG A 290 -5.21 -1.18 -9.25
CA ARG A 290 -6.56 -0.67 -9.05
C ARG A 290 -6.77 0.63 -9.84
N LEU A 291 -8.02 0.91 -10.24
CA LEU A 291 -8.33 1.94 -11.25
C LEU A 291 -9.12 3.13 -10.68
N GLU A 292 -9.20 3.30 -9.35
CA GLU A 292 -10.14 4.22 -8.70
C GLU A 292 -9.96 5.67 -9.18
N ASP A 293 -8.71 6.16 -9.18
CA ASP A 293 -8.36 7.53 -9.61
C ASP A 293 -8.65 7.74 -11.10
N ILE A 294 -8.31 6.75 -11.95
CA ILE A 294 -8.54 6.82 -13.40
C ILE A 294 -10.04 6.91 -13.70
N ILE A 295 -10.85 6.02 -13.11
CA ILE A 295 -12.29 5.98 -13.31
C ILE A 295 -12.96 7.26 -12.80
N LEU A 296 -12.54 7.76 -11.64
CA LEU A 296 -13.09 8.98 -11.07
C LEU A 296 -12.81 10.20 -11.98
N ARG A 297 -11.62 10.27 -12.59
CA ARG A 297 -11.28 11.32 -13.57
C ARG A 297 -12.09 11.20 -14.86
N ILE A 298 -12.31 9.99 -15.38
CA ILE A 298 -13.16 9.75 -16.56
C ILE A 298 -14.58 10.29 -16.31
N LYS A 299 -15.15 9.98 -15.13
CA LYS A 299 -16.47 10.47 -14.72
C LYS A 299 -16.50 11.99 -14.55
N ALA A 300 -15.49 12.58 -13.92
CA ALA A 300 -15.43 14.02 -13.70
C ALA A 300 -15.23 14.85 -14.98
N LEU A 301 -14.55 14.28 -15.98
CA LEU A 301 -14.36 14.89 -17.29
C LEU A 301 -15.51 14.62 -18.26
N ASP A 302 -16.50 13.81 -17.87
CA ASP A 302 -17.65 13.41 -18.69
C ASP A 302 -17.24 12.81 -20.04
N LEU A 303 -16.30 11.85 -20.01
CA LEU A 303 -15.74 11.20 -21.21
C LEU A 303 -16.58 10.02 -21.73
N GLY A 304 -17.83 9.89 -21.26
CA GLY A 304 -18.74 8.80 -21.60
C GLY A 304 -18.62 7.57 -20.67
N PRO A 305 -19.20 6.42 -21.08
CA PRO A 305 -19.15 5.18 -20.32
C PRO A 305 -17.71 4.71 -20.08
N VAL A 306 -17.39 4.38 -18.83
CA VAL A 306 -16.02 4.05 -18.39
C VAL A 306 -15.56 2.77 -19.07
N THR A 307 -16.44 1.78 -19.20
CA THR A 307 -16.11 0.51 -19.84
C THR A 307 -15.72 0.70 -21.30
N SER A 308 -16.46 1.56 -22.02
CA SER A 308 -16.20 1.89 -23.43
C SER A 308 -14.92 2.72 -23.59
N PHE A 309 -14.70 3.69 -22.70
CA PHE A 309 -13.50 4.53 -22.75
C PHE A 309 -12.23 3.70 -22.53
N LEU A 310 -12.19 2.87 -21.48
CA LEU A 310 -11.03 2.05 -21.14
C LEU A 310 -10.77 0.91 -22.14
N ALA A 311 -11.81 0.46 -22.86
CA ALA A 311 -11.64 -0.51 -23.94
C ALA A 311 -10.82 0.04 -25.13
N ASN A 312 -10.73 1.37 -25.27
CA ASN A 312 -9.96 2.04 -26.32
C ASN A 312 -8.49 2.32 -25.91
N CYS A 313 -8.06 1.89 -24.71
CA CYS A 313 -6.66 1.95 -24.33
C CYS A 313 -5.82 0.99 -25.20
N MET A 314 -4.53 1.29 -25.37
CA MET A 314 -3.58 0.44 -26.09
C MET A 314 -3.60 -1.01 -25.57
N ASP A 315 -3.56 -1.14 -24.24
CA ASP A 315 -3.70 -2.39 -23.52
C ASP A 315 -4.84 -2.20 -22.50
N PRO A 316 -6.09 -2.59 -22.83
CA PRO A 316 -7.23 -2.34 -21.98
C PRO A 316 -7.17 -3.17 -20.69
N PRO A 317 -7.59 -2.61 -19.54
CA PRO A 317 -7.72 -3.38 -18.31
C PRO A 317 -8.82 -4.44 -18.40
N ALA A 318 -8.73 -5.47 -17.56
CA ALA A 318 -9.78 -6.48 -17.47
C ALA A 318 -11.13 -5.86 -17.06
N LEU A 319 -12.21 -6.24 -17.73
CA LEU A 319 -13.55 -5.70 -17.46
C LEU A 319 -13.99 -5.90 -16.01
N GLU A 320 -13.62 -7.03 -15.40
CA GLU A 320 -13.90 -7.31 -13.99
C GLU A 320 -13.20 -6.32 -13.04
N ALA A 321 -11.98 -5.89 -13.37
CA ALA A 321 -11.28 -4.86 -12.59
C ALA A 321 -11.96 -3.50 -12.71
N VAL A 322 -12.52 -3.17 -13.87
CA VAL A 322 -13.30 -1.94 -14.06
C VAL A 322 -14.59 -2.00 -13.22
N ARG A 323 -15.33 -3.11 -13.28
CA ARG A 323 -16.57 -3.33 -12.52
C ARG A 323 -16.34 -3.31 -11.01
N SER A 324 -15.32 -4.03 -10.52
CA SER A 324 -14.98 -4.05 -9.09
C SER A 324 -14.60 -2.67 -8.58
N THR A 325 -13.90 -1.88 -9.40
CA THR A 325 -13.51 -0.50 -9.08
C THR A 325 -14.73 0.44 -9.07
N LEU A 326 -15.65 0.32 -10.03
CA LEU A 326 -16.89 1.10 -10.03
C LEU A 326 -17.75 0.81 -8.79
N LYS A 327 -17.87 -0.48 -8.42
CA LYS A 327 -18.51 -0.89 -7.17
C LYS A 327 -17.80 -0.29 -5.96
N PHE A 328 -16.46 -0.34 -5.90
CA PHE A 328 -15.70 0.27 -4.81
C PHE A 328 -15.93 1.78 -4.71
N LEU A 329 -15.97 2.50 -5.84
CA LEU A 329 -16.27 3.93 -5.86
C LEU A 329 -17.69 4.24 -5.35
N ARG A 330 -18.66 3.34 -5.58
CA ARG A 330 -19.99 3.41 -4.96
C ARG A 330 -19.92 3.13 -3.46
N ASP A 331 -19.16 2.12 -3.03
CA ASP A 331 -18.99 1.76 -1.62
C ASP A 331 -18.36 2.92 -0.81
N ILE A 332 -17.38 3.65 -1.37
CA ILE A 332 -16.82 4.85 -0.72
C ILE A 332 -17.69 6.11 -0.86
N GLN A 333 -18.88 5.98 -1.46
CA GLN A 333 -19.87 7.04 -1.71
C GLN A 333 -19.38 8.13 -2.67
N ALA A 334 -18.42 7.84 -3.56
CA ALA A 334 -18.02 8.74 -4.64
C ALA A 334 -19.02 8.70 -5.82
N LEU A 335 -19.66 7.54 -6.01
CA LEU A 335 -20.66 7.30 -7.05
C LEU A 335 -22.01 6.92 -6.44
N LYS A 336 -23.09 7.22 -7.17
CA LYS A 336 -24.45 6.78 -6.84
C LYS A 336 -25.24 6.41 -8.11
N PRO A 337 -26.25 5.53 -7.98
CA PRO A 337 -27.20 5.29 -9.06
C PRO A 337 -27.91 6.58 -9.51
N PRO A 338 -28.30 6.68 -10.79
CA PRO A 338 -29.12 7.79 -11.28
C PRO A 338 -30.52 7.77 -10.63
N ASN A 339 -31.12 8.94 -10.41
CA ASN A 339 -32.46 9.04 -9.81
C ASN A 339 -33.53 8.46 -10.78
N PRO A 340 -34.42 7.56 -10.34
CA PRO A 340 -35.39 6.89 -11.20
C PRO A 340 -36.66 7.71 -11.56
N SER A 341 -36.69 9.03 -11.37
CA SER A 341 -37.91 9.84 -11.55
C SER A 341 -37.69 11.17 -12.27
N GLY A 342 -38.12 11.22 -13.55
CA GLY A 342 -38.36 12.44 -14.32
C GLY A 342 -38.20 12.25 -15.84
N PRO A 343 -39.29 12.27 -16.64
CA PRO A 343 -39.20 12.24 -18.11
C PRO A 343 -38.73 13.58 -18.72
N ASP A 344 -38.49 14.60 -17.89
CA ASP A 344 -37.88 15.87 -18.28
C ASP A 344 -36.57 16.07 -17.51
N SER A 345 -35.47 15.55 -18.05
CA SER A 345 -34.14 16.10 -17.75
C SER A 345 -33.72 16.92 -18.96
N PRO A 346 -33.51 18.24 -18.83
CA PRO A 346 -33.05 19.03 -19.95
C PRO A 346 -31.69 18.47 -20.39
N THR A 347 -31.57 18.28 -21.69
CA THR A 347 -30.32 18.26 -22.43
C THR A 347 -29.44 19.43 -21.98
N GLY A 348 -28.65 19.19 -20.94
CA GLY A 348 -27.98 20.25 -20.23
C GLY A 348 -27.58 19.77 -18.85
N SER A 349 -26.60 18.86 -18.81
CA SER A 349 -25.76 18.78 -17.63
C SER A 349 -25.25 20.19 -17.37
N THR A 350 -25.75 20.84 -16.32
CA THR A 350 -24.98 21.91 -15.67
C THR A 350 -23.75 21.22 -15.14
N SER A 351 -22.74 21.09 -16.01
CA SER A 351 -21.36 20.92 -15.61
C SER A 351 -21.10 22.03 -14.62
N VAL A 352 -21.09 21.71 -13.32
CA VAL A 352 -20.48 22.61 -12.35
C VAL A 352 -19.06 22.82 -12.86
N PRO A 353 -18.53 24.06 -12.84
CA PRO A 353 -17.13 24.28 -13.17
C PRO A 353 -16.29 23.53 -12.13
N VAL A 354 -15.93 22.29 -12.44
CA VAL A 354 -14.75 21.63 -11.89
C VAL A 354 -13.63 22.65 -12.10
N ALA A 355 -13.22 23.36 -11.05
CA ALA A 355 -12.40 24.57 -11.11
C ALA A 355 -11.30 24.43 -12.18
N ARG A 356 -11.58 24.95 -13.39
CA ARG A 356 -10.83 24.76 -14.65
C ARG A 356 -9.84 23.58 -14.62
N LEU A 357 -10.29 22.36 -14.34
CA LEU A 357 -9.39 21.19 -14.38
C LEU A 357 -9.09 20.76 -15.83
N SER A 358 -9.88 21.23 -16.80
CA SER A 358 -9.54 21.12 -18.20
C SER A 358 -9.32 22.51 -18.82
N THR A 359 -8.13 22.72 -19.36
CA THR A 359 -7.86 23.74 -20.37
C THR A 359 -8.41 23.33 -21.74
N MET A 360 -8.99 22.13 -21.84
CA MET A 360 -9.49 21.57 -23.08
C MET A 360 -10.75 22.29 -23.54
N LYS A 361 -10.71 22.79 -24.78
CA LYS A 361 -11.85 23.45 -25.42
C LYS A 361 -12.99 22.44 -25.57
N LYS A 362 -14.24 22.87 -25.41
CA LYS A 362 -15.46 22.06 -25.64
C LYS A 362 -15.37 21.19 -26.89
N LYS A 363 -14.86 21.74 -28.00
CA LYS A 363 -14.61 21.04 -29.27
C LYS A 363 -13.64 19.85 -29.17
N GLN A 364 -12.62 19.90 -28.31
CA GLN A 364 -11.69 18.80 -28.08
C GLN A 364 -12.34 17.69 -27.25
N ARG A 365 -13.13 18.06 -26.22
CA ARG A 365 -13.91 17.11 -25.42
C ARG A 365 -14.92 16.37 -26.30
N ASP A 366 -15.70 17.11 -27.09
CA ASP A 366 -16.72 16.54 -27.96
C ASP A 366 -16.10 15.61 -29.02
N ARG A 367 -14.86 15.88 -29.49
CA ARG A 367 -14.10 14.96 -30.36
C ARG A 367 -13.65 13.68 -29.67
N LEU A 368 -13.17 13.76 -28.42
CA LEU A 368 -12.79 12.57 -27.64
C LEU A 368 -14.00 11.69 -27.32
N VAL A 369 -15.11 12.32 -26.96
CA VAL A 369 -16.39 11.63 -26.71
C VAL A 369 -16.91 10.99 -28.01
N ALA A 370 -16.88 11.72 -29.13
CA ALA A 370 -17.27 11.17 -30.43
C ALA A 370 -16.40 9.97 -30.83
N GLY A 371 -15.08 10.06 -30.69
CA GLY A 371 -14.16 8.95 -30.97
C GLY A 371 -14.42 7.73 -30.06
N ALA A 372 -14.70 7.94 -28.78
CA ALA A 372 -15.04 6.86 -27.85
C ALA A 372 -16.38 6.19 -28.19
N ILE A 373 -17.39 6.97 -28.61
CA ILE A 373 -18.71 6.47 -29.03
C ILE A 373 -18.62 5.71 -30.36
N GLU A 374 -17.83 6.21 -31.31
CA GLU A 374 -17.67 5.59 -32.64
C GLU A 374 -16.90 4.27 -32.56
N ALA A 375 -15.83 4.20 -31.75
CA ALA A 375 -15.11 2.97 -31.46
C ALA A 375 -15.92 1.96 -30.62
N GLY A 376 -16.77 2.45 -29.70
CA GLY A 376 -17.65 1.60 -28.87
C GLY A 376 -18.78 0.90 -29.65
N LYS A 377 -19.18 1.43 -30.81
CA LYS A 377 -20.17 0.78 -31.69
C LYS A 377 -19.63 -0.46 -32.40
N THR A 378 -18.30 -0.59 -32.54
CA THR A 378 -17.68 -1.73 -33.22
C THR A 378 -17.34 -2.92 -32.30
N SER A 379 -17.37 -2.78 -30.97
CA SER A 379 -16.92 -3.83 -30.04
C SER A 379 -17.99 -4.43 -29.12
N VAL A 380 -19.23 -3.91 -29.10
CA VAL A 380 -20.29 -4.37 -28.18
C VAL A 380 -21.51 -4.91 -28.93
N ALA A 381 -21.29 -5.95 -29.72
CA ALA A 381 -22.35 -6.82 -30.25
C ALA A 381 -22.18 -8.23 -29.66
N GLY A 382 -22.35 -8.37 -28.34
CA GLY A 382 -22.28 -9.67 -27.69
C GLY A 382 -22.62 -9.63 -26.20
N ALA A 383 -23.66 -10.38 -25.82
CA ALA A 383 -24.06 -10.79 -24.46
C ALA A 383 -24.61 -9.69 -23.51
N ARG A 384 -25.91 -9.36 -23.67
CA ARG A 384 -26.74 -8.88 -22.55
C ARG A 384 -27.23 -10.09 -21.75
N ASN A 385 -26.54 -10.44 -20.67
CA ASN A 385 -27.12 -11.26 -19.61
C ASN A 385 -27.79 -10.34 -18.57
N GLN A 386 -29.07 -10.60 -18.32
CA GLN A 386 -29.91 -9.86 -17.39
C GLN A 386 -29.68 -10.37 -15.95
N SER A 387 -28.75 -9.77 -15.20
CA SER A 387 -28.74 -9.77 -13.71
C SER A 387 -27.57 -9.00 -13.06
N GLU A 388 -26.81 -8.17 -13.79
CA GLU A 388 -25.67 -7.45 -13.22
C GLU A 388 -26.02 -5.97 -13.02
N GLU A 389 -25.81 -5.44 -11.80
CA GLU A 389 -25.97 -4.01 -11.51
C GLU A 389 -25.09 -3.19 -12.48
N ASP A 390 -25.70 -2.35 -13.31
CA ASP A 390 -24.98 -1.51 -14.26
C ASP A 390 -24.37 -0.30 -13.56
N TYR A 391 -23.21 -0.50 -12.94
CA TYR A 391 -22.45 0.56 -12.27
C TYR A 391 -21.94 1.63 -13.25
N ASP A 392 -21.90 1.36 -14.56
CA ASP A 392 -21.34 2.30 -15.53
C ASP A 392 -22.25 3.51 -15.74
N ASN A 393 -23.54 3.40 -15.43
CA ASN A 393 -24.47 4.54 -15.44
C ASN A 393 -24.44 5.38 -14.15
N ASP A 394 -23.60 5.02 -13.18
CA ASP A 394 -23.49 5.79 -11.95
C ASP A 394 -22.95 7.20 -12.20
N VAL A 395 -23.48 8.13 -11.41
CA VAL A 395 -23.13 9.55 -11.44
C VAL A 395 -22.35 9.94 -10.19
N LEU A 396 -21.54 10.99 -10.31
CA LEU A 396 -20.78 11.52 -9.18
C LEU A 396 -21.73 12.04 -8.07
N THR A 397 -21.44 11.65 -6.84
CA THR A 397 -22.03 12.28 -5.65
C THR A 397 -21.36 13.64 -5.41
N PRO A 398 -21.90 14.49 -4.50
CA PRO A 398 -21.18 15.68 -4.10
C PRO A 398 -19.76 15.38 -3.56
N LEU A 399 -19.64 14.35 -2.73
CA LEU A 399 -18.33 13.86 -2.30
C LEU A 399 -17.45 13.47 -3.50
N GLY A 400 -17.97 12.69 -4.44
CA GLY A 400 -17.24 12.27 -5.65
C GLY A 400 -16.66 13.43 -6.46
N HIS A 401 -17.41 14.53 -6.60
CA HIS A 401 -16.90 15.75 -7.24
C HIS A 401 -15.72 16.36 -6.46
N HIS A 402 -15.81 16.41 -5.13
CA HIS A 402 -14.71 16.90 -4.30
C HIS A 402 -13.47 15.99 -4.38
N LEU A 403 -13.65 14.67 -4.42
CA LEU A 403 -12.56 13.71 -4.59
C LEU A 403 -11.87 13.89 -5.94
N ALA A 404 -12.65 14.03 -7.03
CA ALA A 404 -12.10 14.23 -8.37
C ALA A 404 -11.34 15.55 -8.53
N ASN A 405 -11.59 16.53 -7.66
CA ASN A 405 -10.91 17.83 -7.67
C ASN A 405 -9.48 17.78 -7.08
N LEU A 406 -9.08 16.66 -6.46
CA LEU A 406 -7.77 16.48 -5.86
C LEU A 406 -6.99 15.40 -6.65
N PRO A 407 -5.79 15.70 -7.20
CA PRO A 407 -5.01 14.76 -8.01
C PRO A 407 -4.27 13.73 -7.14
N MET A 408 -5.01 12.91 -6.40
CA MET A 408 -4.47 11.89 -5.49
C MET A 408 -5.44 10.71 -5.33
N ASP A 409 -5.00 9.67 -4.61
CA ASP A 409 -5.86 8.53 -4.26
C ASP A 409 -7.19 9.01 -3.63
N PRO A 410 -8.36 8.50 -4.07
CA PRO A 410 -9.66 8.98 -3.57
C PRO A 410 -9.84 8.87 -2.05
N GLN A 411 -9.25 7.88 -1.39
CA GLN A 411 -9.35 7.74 0.06
C GLN A 411 -8.45 8.75 0.79
N CYS A 412 -7.29 9.08 0.22
CA CYS A 412 -6.43 10.17 0.72
C CYS A 412 -7.09 11.55 0.51
N ALA A 413 -7.70 11.78 -0.65
CA ALA A 413 -8.49 12.98 -0.92
C ALA A 413 -9.64 13.11 0.10
N LYS A 414 -10.36 12.01 0.36
CA LYS A 414 -11.44 11.94 1.35
C LYS A 414 -10.93 12.26 2.75
N LEU A 415 -9.75 11.76 3.14
CA LEU A 415 -9.12 12.08 4.42
C LEU A 415 -8.83 13.58 4.56
N LEU A 416 -8.28 14.22 3.54
CA LEU A 416 -8.01 15.66 3.58
C LEU A 416 -9.30 16.48 3.68
N ILE A 417 -10.32 16.14 2.90
CA ILE A 417 -11.64 16.81 2.96
C ILE A 417 -12.26 16.64 4.35
N LEU A 418 -12.31 15.42 4.89
CA LEU A 418 -12.83 15.17 6.23
C LEU A 418 -11.98 15.86 7.32
N GLY A 419 -10.66 15.90 7.15
CA GLY A 419 -9.74 16.63 8.03
C GLY A 419 -10.03 18.13 8.07
N THR A 420 -10.32 18.76 6.92
CA THR A 420 -10.75 20.17 6.86
C THR A 420 -12.14 20.39 7.44
N LEU A 421 -13.09 19.46 7.22
CA LEU A 421 -14.45 19.56 7.75
C LEU A 421 -14.49 19.42 9.26
N PHE A 422 -13.74 18.47 9.82
CA PHE A 422 -13.71 18.20 11.26
C PHE A 422 -12.62 18.96 12.02
N CYS A 423 -11.90 19.85 11.35
CA CYS A 423 -10.81 20.66 11.90
C CYS A 423 -9.69 19.85 12.58
N CYS A 424 -9.32 18.73 11.97
CA CYS A 424 -8.16 17.90 12.32
C CYS A 424 -7.21 17.79 11.12
N LEU A 425 -6.92 18.93 10.47
CA LEU A 425 -6.20 18.95 9.20
C LEU A 425 -4.73 18.50 9.31
N LYS A 426 -3.97 18.97 10.30
CA LYS A 426 -2.56 18.62 10.47
C LYS A 426 -2.29 17.10 10.56
N PRO A 427 -3.02 16.31 11.37
CA PRO A 427 -2.86 14.85 11.36
C PRO A 427 -3.34 14.20 10.05
N ALA A 428 -4.39 14.73 9.41
CA ALA A 428 -4.83 14.24 8.11
C ALA A 428 -3.76 14.45 7.01
N LEU A 429 -3.10 15.61 6.98
CA LEU A 429 -1.99 15.92 6.07
C LEU A 429 -0.81 14.97 6.25
N ALA A 430 -0.39 14.76 7.50
CA ALA A 430 0.73 13.88 7.83
C ALA A 430 0.49 12.44 7.32
N VAL A 431 -0.73 11.94 7.51
CA VAL A 431 -1.10 10.59 7.10
C VAL A 431 -1.26 10.49 5.60
N ALA A 432 -1.94 11.44 4.96
CA ALA A 432 -2.04 11.49 3.51
C ALA A 432 -0.66 11.53 2.85
N ALA A 433 0.31 12.28 3.41
CA ALA A 433 1.67 12.37 2.89
C ALA A 433 2.40 11.02 3.00
N CYS A 434 2.31 10.35 4.14
CA CYS A 434 2.90 9.01 4.35
C CYS A 434 2.32 7.96 3.39
N LEU A 435 1.01 8.00 3.13
CA LEU A 435 0.33 7.04 2.27
C LEU A 435 0.55 7.31 0.77
N ALA A 436 0.65 8.58 0.38
CA ALA A 436 0.94 8.98 -1.00
C ALA A 436 2.40 8.75 -1.41
N PHE A 437 3.33 8.80 -0.46
CA PHE A 437 4.76 8.62 -0.72
C PHE A 437 5.32 7.35 -0.08
N LYS A 438 5.69 7.41 1.21
CA LYS A 438 6.26 6.30 1.97
C LYS A 438 6.28 6.64 3.46
N GLU A 439 6.13 5.63 4.32
CA GLU A 439 6.38 5.74 5.76
C GLU A 439 7.84 6.15 6.07
N PRO A 440 8.08 7.01 7.07
CA PRO A 440 9.42 7.49 7.41
C PRO A 440 10.28 6.50 8.21
N PHE A 441 9.69 5.42 8.73
CA PHE A 441 10.37 4.46 9.60
C PHE A 441 11.35 3.57 8.83
N GLU A 442 12.56 3.46 9.38
CA GLU A 442 13.61 2.53 8.95
C GLU A 442 13.82 1.49 10.03
N VAL A 443 14.11 0.26 9.63
CA VAL A 443 14.47 -0.79 10.60
C VAL A 443 15.86 -1.28 10.25
N PRO A 444 16.91 -0.77 10.94
CA PRO A 444 18.25 -1.32 10.81
C PRO A 444 18.25 -2.79 11.26
N ILE A 445 19.03 -3.59 10.55
CA ILE A 445 19.16 -5.03 10.82
C ILE A 445 19.68 -5.25 12.23
N GLY A 446 19.03 -6.15 12.98
CA GLY A 446 19.37 -6.46 14.36
C GLY A 446 18.85 -5.43 15.38
N SER A 447 18.13 -4.41 14.94
CA SER A 447 17.49 -3.39 15.79
C SER A 447 15.96 -3.43 15.72
N GLU A 448 15.37 -4.52 15.22
CA GLU A 448 13.94 -4.68 14.97
C GLU A 448 13.12 -4.41 16.24
N ALA A 449 13.42 -5.10 17.34
CA ALA A 449 12.71 -4.93 18.61
C ALA A 449 12.87 -3.53 19.23
N ALA A 450 13.99 -2.85 18.96
CA ALA A 450 14.19 -1.46 19.42
C ALA A 450 13.36 -0.48 18.58
N ALA A 451 13.33 -0.68 17.26
CA ALA A 451 12.52 0.11 16.34
C ALA A 451 11.02 -0.06 16.61
N ASP A 452 10.56 -1.30 16.83
CA ASP A 452 9.15 -1.59 17.14
C ASP A 452 8.70 -0.93 18.44
N ARG A 453 9.54 -1.00 19.50
CA ARG A 453 9.26 -0.29 20.76
C ARG A 453 9.17 1.22 20.56
N ARG A 454 10.10 1.80 19.80
CA ARG A 454 10.12 3.25 19.61
C ARG A 454 8.97 3.74 18.72
N ARG A 455 8.57 2.95 17.72
CA ARG A 455 7.36 3.17 16.93
C ARG A 455 6.11 3.15 17.81
N ALA A 456 5.99 2.20 18.73
CA ALA A 456 4.87 2.14 19.67
C ALA A 456 4.82 3.36 20.61
N GLU A 457 5.97 3.83 21.11
CA GLU A 457 6.06 5.04 21.94
C GLU A 457 5.56 6.29 21.20
N LEU A 458 5.90 6.44 19.91
CA LEU A 458 5.42 7.55 19.06
C LEU A 458 3.91 7.53 18.82
N THR A 459 3.21 6.44 19.15
CA THR A 459 1.74 6.43 19.06
C THR A 459 1.05 7.03 20.27
N GLU A 460 1.76 7.37 21.34
CA GLU A 460 1.19 7.91 22.58
C GLU A 460 0.06 7.03 23.17
N GLY A 461 0.12 5.71 22.92
CA GLY A 461 -0.90 4.76 23.36
C GLY A 461 -2.20 4.78 22.55
N SER A 462 -2.26 5.55 21.46
CA SER A 462 -3.44 5.73 20.59
C SER A 462 -3.84 4.49 19.78
N GLN A 463 -3.12 3.35 19.85
CA GLN A 463 -3.45 2.14 19.07
C GLN A 463 -3.69 2.44 17.57
N SER A 464 -2.88 3.34 17.02
CA SER A 464 -3.02 3.86 15.66
C SER A 464 -1.64 4.04 15.03
N ASP A 465 -1.35 3.27 13.98
CA ASP A 465 -0.15 3.48 13.15
C ASP A 465 -0.17 4.89 12.53
N HIS A 466 -1.35 5.32 12.07
CA HIS A 466 -1.58 6.63 11.46
C HIS A 466 -1.31 7.79 12.42
N TRP A 467 -1.71 7.68 13.69
CA TRP A 467 -1.37 8.69 14.70
C TRP A 467 0.14 8.75 14.95
N GLY A 468 0.82 7.60 14.94
CA GLY A 468 2.28 7.55 15.03
C GLY A 468 2.98 8.31 13.90
N PHE A 469 2.43 8.31 12.69
CA PHE A 469 2.94 9.14 11.59
C PHE A 469 2.80 10.63 11.89
N TYR A 470 1.64 11.05 12.39
CA TYR A 470 1.38 12.44 12.77
C TYR A 470 2.32 12.92 13.87
N VAL A 471 2.45 12.17 14.96
CA VAL A 471 3.33 12.53 16.09
C VAL A 471 4.78 12.67 15.62
N ALA A 472 5.29 11.69 14.86
CA ALA A 472 6.64 11.72 14.33
C ALA A 472 6.91 12.96 13.46
N LEU A 473 6.00 13.30 12.55
CA LEU A 473 6.12 14.46 11.66
C LEU A 473 5.92 15.78 12.42
N SER A 474 4.96 15.86 13.34
CA SER A 474 4.71 17.07 14.11
C SER A 474 5.90 17.43 14.99
N GLU A 475 6.42 16.47 15.76
CA GLU A 475 7.64 16.70 16.56
C GLU A 475 8.82 17.11 15.67
N TYR A 476 8.99 16.44 14.52
CA TYR A 476 10.10 16.75 13.61
C TYR A 476 10.05 18.17 13.03
N MET A 477 8.86 18.67 12.70
CA MET A 477 8.67 20.02 12.15
C MET A 477 8.96 21.11 13.18
N ASP A 478 8.73 20.83 14.47
CA ASP A 478 8.97 21.77 15.56
C ASP A 478 10.45 21.84 15.99
N LEU A 479 11.29 20.90 15.52
CA LEU A 479 12.71 20.84 15.84
C LEU A 479 13.57 21.77 14.99
N ARG A 480 14.66 22.28 15.59
CA ARG A 480 15.70 23.02 14.86
C ARG A 480 16.56 22.06 14.03
N GLU A 481 17.19 22.57 12.98
CA GLU A 481 17.99 21.76 12.03
C GLU A 481 19.07 20.87 12.69
N HIS A 482 19.71 21.35 13.75
CA HIS A 482 20.73 20.58 14.46
C HIS A 482 20.15 19.46 15.35
N GLU A 483 18.87 19.55 15.73
CA GLU A 483 18.17 18.56 16.58
C GLU A 483 17.57 17.43 15.74
N LYS A 484 17.13 17.75 14.51
CA LYS A 484 16.50 16.82 13.57
C LYS A 484 17.29 15.54 13.33
N TYR A 485 18.61 15.62 13.19
CA TYR A 485 19.44 14.43 12.99
C TYR A 485 19.38 13.46 14.18
N ASN A 486 19.53 13.98 15.40
CA ASN A 486 19.51 13.16 16.61
C ASN A 486 18.12 12.58 16.87
N PHE A 487 17.06 13.36 16.58
CA PHE A 487 15.69 12.88 16.63
C PHE A 487 15.45 11.72 15.66
N CYS A 488 15.82 11.86 14.39
CA CYS A 488 15.66 10.79 13.41
C CYS A 488 16.41 9.53 13.82
N LYS A 489 17.66 9.67 14.28
CA LYS A 489 18.49 8.54 14.73
C LYS A 489 17.87 7.82 15.93
N LYS A 490 17.38 8.56 16.93
CA LYS A 490 16.73 8.01 18.13
C LYS A 490 15.45 7.26 17.79
N ASN A 491 14.68 7.76 16.82
CA ASN A 491 13.36 7.26 16.45
C ASN A 491 13.37 6.26 15.28
N PHE A 492 14.54 5.89 14.77
CA PHE A 492 14.67 5.06 13.57
C PHE A 492 13.89 5.62 12.37
N LEU A 493 14.05 6.92 12.11
CA LEU A 493 13.41 7.63 11.00
C LEU A 493 14.43 8.01 9.92
N ASN A 494 14.03 7.98 8.65
CA ASN A 494 14.83 8.52 7.55
C ASN A 494 14.66 10.04 7.44
N ARG A 495 15.72 10.80 7.69
CA ARG A 495 15.69 12.28 7.62
C ARG A 495 15.18 12.81 6.26
N ASN A 496 15.68 12.26 5.15
CA ASN A 496 15.28 12.74 3.83
C ASN A 496 13.80 12.45 3.56
N THR A 497 13.31 11.28 3.96
CA THR A 497 11.88 10.96 3.87
C THR A 497 11.07 11.89 4.76
N MET A 498 11.53 12.24 5.97
CA MET A 498 10.85 13.23 6.80
C MET A 498 10.79 14.61 6.11
N ASP A 499 11.89 15.08 5.52
CA ASP A 499 11.95 16.34 4.78
C ASP A 499 11.08 16.33 3.51
N ASP A 500 11.02 15.21 2.79
CA ASP A 500 10.14 15.00 1.64
C ASP A 500 8.66 15.01 2.07
N LEU A 501 8.32 14.34 3.18
CA LEU A 501 6.97 14.30 3.74
C LEU A 501 6.51 15.68 4.21
N CYS A 502 7.37 16.46 4.88
CA CYS A 502 7.05 17.83 5.28
C CYS A 502 6.77 18.71 4.04
N ARG A 503 7.57 18.57 2.97
CA ARG A 503 7.32 19.27 1.69
C ARG A 503 5.98 18.86 1.08
N LEU A 504 5.68 17.56 1.06
CA LEU A 504 4.41 17.05 0.53
C LEU A 504 3.19 17.55 1.33
N MET A 505 3.33 17.68 2.66
CA MET A 505 2.30 18.31 3.50
C MET A 505 2.06 19.77 3.10
N HIS A 506 3.10 20.55 2.82
CA HIS A 506 2.97 21.92 2.31
C HIS A 506 2.33 21.97 0.92
N GLU A 507 2.69 21.04 0.02
CA GLU A 507 2.05 20.93 -1.30
C GLU A 507 0.54 20.63 -1.18
N PHE A 508 0.15 19.76 -0.26
CA PHE A 508 -1.27 19.49 0.01
C PHE A 508 -2.01 20.68 0.60
N VAL A 509 -1.37 21.46 1.48
CA VAL A 509 -1.94 22.73 1.96
C VAL A 509 -2.12 23.71 0.81
N GLY A 510 -1.13 23.85 -0.08
CA GLY A 510 -1.23 24.66 -1.30
C GLY A 510 -2.40 24.23 -2.18
N LEU A 511 -2.53 22.93 -2.42
CA LEU A 511 -3.64 22.35 -3.18
C LEU A 511 -5.00 22.64 -2.51
N LEU A 512 -5.13 22.46 -1.20
CA LEU A 512 -6.38 22.73 -0.48
C LEU A 512 -6.73 24.22 -0.50
N TYR A 513 -5.74 25.10 -0.44
CA TYR A 513 -5.90 26.55 -0.54
C TYR A 513 -6.36 26.97 -1.95
N GLU A 514 -5.69 26.47 -3.00
CA GLU A 514 -6.05 26.72 -4.40
C GLU A 514 -7.47 26.26 -4.72
N ARG A 515 -7.88 25.11 -4.16
CA ARG A 515 -9.23 24.55 -4.30
C ARG A 515 -10.24 25.14 -3.31
N ARG A 516 -9.84 26.13 -2.50
CA ARG A 516 -10.69 26.90 -1.56
C ARG A 516 -11.32 26.09 -0.43
N TYR A 517 -10.72 24.97 -0.05
CA TYR A 517 -11.10 24.23 1.16
C TYR A 517 -10.62 24.92 2.45
N ILE A 518 -9.53 25.69 2.34
CA ILE A 518 -8.95 26.46 3.44
C ILE A 518 -8.71 27.91 3.00
N THR A 519 -8.62 28.83 3.97
CA THR A 519 -8.45 30.28 3.76
C THR A 519 -7.02 30.76 3.92
N SER A 520 -6.14 29.95 4.48
CA SER A 520 -4.74 30.26 4.74
C SER A 520 -3.85 29.14 4.22
N MET A 521 -2.64 29.49 3.76
CA MET A 521 -1.59 28.51 3.46
C MET A 521 -0.77 28.14 4.71
N ASP A 522 -1.08 28.72 5.87
CA ASP A 522 -0.50 28.31 7.14
C ASP A 522 -1.11 26.97 7.59
N MET A 523 -0.26 25.95 7.64
CA MET A 523 -0.64 24.61 8.09
C MET A 523 -1.03 24.56 9.57
N ASN A 524 -0.56 25.53 10.37
CA ASN A 524 -0.86 25.63 11.80
C ASN A 524 -2.07 26.52 12.10
N GLU A 525 -2.78 26.99 11.05
CA GLU A 525 -3.97 27.82 11.20
C GLU A 525 -4.98 27.17 12.16
N SER A 526 -5.35 27.92 13.20
CA SER A 526 -6.17 27.41 14.30
C SER A 526 -7.58 27.03 13.85
N ALA A 527 -8.13 27.73 12.86
CA ALA A 527 -9.48 27.51 12.35
C ALA A 527 -9.68 26.10 11.80
N VAL A 528 -8.66 25.50 11.19
CA VAL A 528 -8.70 24.16 10.56
C VAL A 528 -8.03 23.08 11.43
N ASN A 529 -7.53 23.44 12.61
CA ASN A 529 -6.81 22.54 13.52
C ASN A 529 -7.36 22.52 14.96
N ARG A 530 -8.55 23.10 15.20
CA ARG A 530 -9.22 23.11 16.51
C ARG A 530 -9.26 21.74 17.21
N HIS A 531 -9.37 20.66 16.44
CA HIS A 531 -9.49 19.29 16.92
C HIS A 531 -8.28 18.41 16.59
N SER A 532 -7.15 18.98 16.16
CA SER A 532 -5.95 18.22 15.73
C SER A 532 -5.29 17.41 16.86
N HIS A 533 -5.58 17.71 18.13
CA HIS A 533 -5.12 16.93 19.28
C HIS A 533 -6.15 15.90 19.79
N ASP A 534 -7.38 15.88 19.26
CA ASP A 534 -8.39 14.89 19.65
C ASP A 534 -8.32 13.65 18.74
N VAL A 535 -7.65 12.62 19.25
CA VAL A 535 -7.49 11.34 18.56
C VAL A 535 -8.82 10.68 18.19
N ARG A 536 -9.92 10.95 18.92
CA ARG A 536 -11.23 10.35 18.65
C ARG A 536 -11.84 10.93 17.37
N ILE A 537 -11.74 12.25 17.20
CA ILE A 537 -12.19 12.95 15.99
C ILE A 537 -11.34 12.53 14.80
N PHE A 538 -10.02 12.45 14.99
CA PHE A 538 -9.12 11.97 13.95
C PHE A 538 -9.41 10.51 13.52
N ARG A 539 -9.65 9.60 14.48
CA ARG A 539 -10.10 8.23 14.20
C ARG A 539 -11.42 8.19 13.44
N ALA A 540 -12.35 9.10 13.74
CA ALA A 540 -13.60 9.20 12.99
C ALA A 540 -13.36 9.66 11.53
N ALA A 541 -12.47 10.62 11.31
CA ALA A 541 -12.06 11.03 9.96
C ALA A 541 -11.43 9.87 9.17
N LEU A 542 -10.53 9.10 9.81
CA LEU A 542 -9.94 7.88 9.20
C LEU A 542 -11.00 6.82 8.90
N ALA A 543 -11.95 6.60 9.82
CA ALA A 543 -13.06 5.68 9.59
C ALA A 543 -13.83 6.06 8.33
N GLY A 544 -14.14 7.34 8.13
CA GLY A 544 -14.82 7.80 6.92
C GLY A 544 -13.99 7.76 5.66
N ALA A 545 -12.70 8.10 5.75
CA ALA A 545 -11.79 8.12 4.63
C ALA A 545 -11.49 6.73 4.06
N PHE A 546 -11.24 5.77 4.96
CA PHE A 546 -10.77 4.44 4.58
C PHE A 546 -11.88 3.39 4.55
N TYR A 547 -13.10 3.70 4.99
CA TYR A 547 -14.25 2.84 4.72
C TYR A 547 -14.33 2.47 3.21
N PRO A 548 -14.62 1.22 2.83
CA PRO A 548 -15.05 0.08 3.65
C PRO A 548 -13.91 -0.81 4.20
N ASN A 549 -12.66 -0.32 4.25
CA ASN A 549 -11.50 -1.09 4.69
C ASN A 549 -11.51 -1.29 6.22
N LEU A 550 -12.38 -2.18 6.68
CA LEU A 550 -12.58 -2.49 8.09
C LEU A 550 -12.26 -3.96 8.37
N ILE A 551 -11.70 -4.20 9.56
CA ILE A 551 -11.57 -5.54 10.12
C ILE A 551 -12.16 -5.60 11.52
N LEU A 552 -12.67 -6.79 11.87
CA LEU A 552 -13.15 -7.11 13.20
C LEU A 552 -12.21 -8.12 13.85
N ALA A 553 -11.56 -7.73 14.95
CA ALA A 553 -10.76 -8.62 15.78
C ALA A 553 -11.60 -9.15 16.96
N SER A 554 -11.50 -10.44 17.26
CA SER A 554 -12.27 -11.10 18.32
C SER A 554 -11.47 -12.20 19.04
N ALA A 555 -11.75 -12.41 20.32
CA ALA A 555 -11.12 -13.43 21.17
C ALA A 555 -11.64 -14.87 20.97
N ARG A 556 -12.80 -15.10 20.31
CA ARG A 556 -13.43 -16.44 20.20
C ARG A 556 -13.95 -16.77 18.80
N LYS A 557 -13.76 -18.02 18.34
CA LYS A 557 -14.58 -18.60 17.25
C LYS A 557 -15.93 -18.99 17.86
N ARG A 558 -16.98 -18.18 17.71
CA ARG A 558 -18.35 -18.61 18.03
C ARG A 558 -19.15 -18.85 16.76
N LYS A 559 -19.84 -20.01 16.69
CA LYS A 559 -21.00 -20.21 15.81
C LYS A 559 -22.14 -19.36 16.39
N TRP A 560 -22.82 -18.60 15.53
CA TRP A 560 -23.92 -17.74 15.95
C TRP A 560 -25.12 -18.57 16.41
N VAL A 561 -25.61 -18.34 17.62
CA VAL A 561 -26.83 -18.98 18.15
C VAL A 561 -27.80 -17.87 18.60
N PRO A 562 -29.11 -17.96 18.31
CA PRO A 562 -30.09 -16.93 18.69
C PRO A 562 -30.12 -16.55 20.18
N SER A 563 -29.67 -17.44 21.07
CA SER A 563 -29.57 -17.22 22.52
C SER A 563 -28.37 -16.34 22.95
N ASP A 564 -27.45 -15.99 22.04
CA ASP A 564 -26.32 -15.08 22.32
C ASP A 564 -26.74 -13.58 22.30
N LEU A 565 -28.00 -13.28 22.00
CA LEU A 565 -28.54 -11.91 21.91
C LEU A 565 -28.39 -11.11 23.21
N HIS A 566 -28.45 -11.77 24.38
CA HIS A 566 -28.29 -11.13 25.68
C HIS A 566 -26.83 -10.77 26.05
N LYS A 567 -25.84 -11.26 25.29
CA LYS A 567 -24.40 -11.10 25.61
C LYS A 567 -23.64 -10.24 24.61
N LEU A 568 -24.25 -9.92 23.48
CA LEU A 568 -23.74 -8.96 22.50
C LEU A 568 -24.26 -7.59 22.93
N THR A 569 -23.36 -6.66 23.24
CA THR A 569 -23.60 -5.28 23.72
C THR A 569 -23.88 -5.12 25.23
N GLN A 570 -22.83 -5.21 26.05
CA GLN A 570 -22.72 -4.33 27.24
C GLN A 570 -21.90 -3.06 26.95
N SER A 571 -21.52 -2.81 25.70
CA SER A 571 -21.09 -1.49 25.20
C SER A 571 -22.30 -0.81 24.55
N GLU A 572 -23.13 -0.20 25.39
CA GLU A 572 -24.47 0.26 25.03
C GLU A 572 -24.48 1.37 23.97
N CYS A 573 -25.25 1.13 22.92
CA CYS A 573 -25.96 2.19 22.21
C CYS A 573 -27.24 2.50 23.00
N SER A 574 -27.13 3.27 24.08
CA SER A 574 -28.28 3.79 24.83
C SER A 574 -28.18 5.31 24.98
N ILE A 575 -29.19 6.02 24.48
CA ILE A 575 -29.46 7.41 24.81
C ILE A 575 -30.53 7.37 25.92
N SER A 576 -30.10 7.37 27.18
CA SER A 576 -30.90 7.86 28.32
C SER A 576 -30.00 8.26 29.49
N PHE A 577 -30.18 9.49 29.99
CA PHE A 577 -29.51 10.00 31.17
C PHE A 577 -30.02 9.27 32.43
N LYS A 578 -29.17 8.46 33.06
CA LYS A 578 -29.15 8.20 34.51
C LYS A 578 -27.85 7.50 34.90
N LYS A 579 -27.28 7.94 36.03
CA LYS A 579 -25.96 7.61 36.53
C LYS A 579 -26.05 6.30 37.34
N GLU A 580 -25.57 5.18 36.82
CA GLU A 580 -25.39 3.95 37.61
C GLU A 580 -24.02 3.31 37.37
N GLU A 581 -23.41 2.87 38.47
CA GLU A 581 -22.04 2.41 38.60
C GLU A 581 -21.89 0.96 38.10
N ASN A 582 -21.01 0.71 37.12
CA ASN A 582 -20.76 -0.62 36.59
C ASN A 582 -19.78 -1.42 37.46
N LYS A 583 -20.27 -2.50 38.09
CA LYS A 583 -19.48 -3.58 38.70
C LYS A 583 -18.86 -4.48 37.61
N PHE A 584 -17.53 -4.50 37.52
CA PHE A 584 -16.78 -5.45 36.70
C PHE A 584 -16.85 -6.87 37.29
N PHE A 585 -17.33 -7.85 36.54
CA PHE A 585 -17.16 -9.27 36.84
C PHE A 585 -15.75 -9.71 36.46
N SER A 586 -14.99 -10.25 37.43
CA SER A 586 -13.68 -10.85 37.21
C SER A 586 -13.78 -12.15 36.39
N LEU A 587 -13.06 -12.24 35.27
CA LEU A 587 -12.88 -13.51 34.57
C LEU A 587 -11.88 -14.39 35.33
N GLY A 588 -12.29 -15.63 35.62
CA GLY A 588 -11.47 -16.62 36.33
C GLY A 588 -10.12 -16.92 35.67
N SER A 589 -9.11 -17.09 36.54
CA SER A 589 -7.71 -17.35 36.23
C SER A 589 -7.51 -18.55 35.30
N ARG A 590 -6.84 -18.33 34.16
CA ARG A 590 -6.33 -19.40 33.29
C ARG A 590 -4.84 -19.65 33.58
N PRO A 591 -4.33 -20.89 33.43
CA PRO A 591 -3.03 -21.29 33.99
C PRO A 591 -1.79 -20.57 33.43
N ASN A 592 -1.88 -19.94 32.25
CA ASN A 592 -0.71 -19.32 31.58
C ASN A 592 -0.84 -17.82 31.25
N GLY A 593 -1.88 -17.12 31.71
CA GLY A 593 -1.98 -15.64 31.62
C GLY A 593 -1.99 -14.98 30.21
N VAL A 594 -1.71 -15.71 29.12
CA VAL A 594 -1.64 -15.16 27.76
C VAL A 594 -2.93 -15.43 26.99
N LEU A 595 -3.60 -14.36 26.55
CA LEU A 595 -4.77 -14.45 25.67
C LEU A 595 -4.38 -14.99 24.27
N PRO A 596 -5.22 -15.85 23.66
CA PRO A 596 -4.95 -16.40 22.33
C PRO A 596 -4.93 -15.30 21.26
N ALA A 597 -4.22 -15.56 20.15
CA ALA A 597 -4.17 -14.65 19.00
C ALA A 597 -5.60 -14.31 18.49
N PRO A 598 -5.87 -13.04 18.11
CA PRO A 598 -7.18 -12.63 17.67
C PRO A 598 -7.58 -13.31 16.37
N ILE A 599 -8.87 -13.59 16.23
CA ILE A 599 -9.47 -13.92 14.94
C ILE A 599 -9.84 -12.60 14.28
N ILE A 600 -9.24 -12.33 13.13
CA ILE A 600 -9.48 -11.12 12.37
C ILE A 600 -10.32 -11.49 11.14
N LYS A 601 -11.49 -10.87 11.03
CA LYS A 601 -12.41 -11.02 9.90
C LYS A 601 -12.46 -9.73 9.09
N GLY A 602 -12.43 -9.85 7.77
CA GLY A 602 -12.76 -8.75 6.86
C GLY A 602 -14.26 -8.70 6.52
N PRO A 603 -14.66 -7.81 5.60
CA PRO A 603 -16.04 -7.70 5.12
C PRO A 603 -16.56 -8.98 4.47
N SER A 604 -15.66 -9.72 3.80
CA SER A 604 -15.93 -11.08 3.33
C SER A 604 -15.70 -12.06 4.49
N SER A 605 -16.78 -12.68 4.99
CA SER A 605 -16.83 -13.43 6.26
C SER A 605 -15.84 -14.60 6.40
N ASP A 606 -15.27 -15.08 5.28
CA ASP A 606 -14.42 -16.27 5.22
C ASP A 606 -12.92 -15.98 5.01
N GLU A 607 -12.51 -14.74 4.78
CA GLU A 607 -11.10 -14.42 4.55
C GLU A 607 -10.32 -14.34 5.88
N LYS A 608 -9.30 -15.19 6.04
CA LYS A 608 -8.32 -15.05 7.13
C LYS A 608 -7.38 -13.89 6.83
N VAL A 609 -7.38 -12.90 7.72
CA VAL A 609 -6.52 -11.72 7.64
C VAL A 609 -5.56 -11.70 8.83
N ALA A 610 -4.35 -11.19 8.64
CA ALA A 610 -3.36 -10.98 9.70
C ALA A 610 -2.90 -9.53 9.74
N LEU A 611 -2.56 -9.03 10.93
CA LEU A 611 -1.83 -7.77 11.07
C LEU A 611 -0.33 -8.04 10.87
N HIS A 612 0.33 -7.22 10.06
CA HIS A 612 1.77 -7.28 9.87
C HIS A 612 2.48 -6.97 11.19
N SER A 613 3.61 -7.62 11.47
CA SER A 613 4.39 -7.44 12.70
C SER A 613 4.79 -5.98 12.98
N LYS A 614 5.00 -5.19 11.92
CA LYS A 614 5.30 -3.75 11.99
C LYS A 614 4.16 -2.89 12.56
N SER A 615 2.91 -3.36 12.50
CA SER A 615 1.78 -2.58 13.00
C SER A 615 1.81 -2.56 14.51
N VAL A 616 1.56 -1.40 15.11
CA VAL A 616 1.53 -1.27 16.58
C VAL A 616 0.44 -2.13 17.23
N ASN A 617 -0.55 -2.56 16.46
CA ASN A 617 -1.65 -3.41 16.93
C ASN A 617 -1.40 -4.92 16.71
N ALA A 618 -0.25 -5.33 16.17
CA ALA A 618 0.04 -6.74 15.87
C ALA A 618 -0.03 -7.66 17.11
N ASN A 619 0.36 -7.12 18.27
CA ASN A 619 0.38 -7.84 19.55
C ASN A 619 -0.85 -7.56 20.42
N LEU A 620 -1.83 -6.81 19.91
CA LEU A 620 -3.04 -6.52 20.64
C LEU A 620 -3.88 -7.79 20.81
N ARG A 621 -4.47 -7.96 22.00
CA ARG A 621 -5.39 -9.06 22.33
C ARG A 621 -6.75 -8.48 22.73
N PRO A 622 -7.79 -8.69 21.91
CA PRO A 622 -9.14 -8.21 22.22
C PRO A 622 -9.71 -8.90 23.46
N LEU A 623 -10.35 -8.12 24.35
CA LEU A 623 -11.24 -8.66 25.40
C LEU A 623 -12.66 -8.89 24.86
N ASP A 624 -13.08 -8.02 23.94
CA ASP A 624 -14.33 -8.09 23.18
C ASP A 624 -14.08 -7.73 21.70
N HIS A 625 -15.11 -7.40 20.94
CA HIS A 625 -15.03 -6.98 19.55
C HIS A 625 -14.30 -5.65 19.37
N LEU A 626 -13.23 -5.66 18.57
CA LEU A 626 -12.48 -4.45 18.20
C LEU A 626 -12.54 -4.22 16.71
N TRP A 627 -12.91 -3.00 16.33
CA TRP A 627 -12.92 -2.54 14.96
C TRP A 627 -11.59 -1.86 14.64
N PHE A 628 -10.96 -2.24 13.54
CA PHE A 628 -9.85 -1.48 13.00
C PHE A 628 -10.15 -1.05 11.58
N VAL A 629 -9.66 0.13 11.24
CA VAL A 629 -9.56 0.61 9.87
C VAL A 629 -8.13 0.48 9.37
N TYR A 630 -7.97 0.22 8.08
CA TYR A 630 -6.68 0.10 7.41
C TYR A 630 -6.71 0.75 6.03
N PHE A 631 -5.54 1.10 5.51
CA PHE A 631 -5.34 1.55 4.14
C PHE A 631 -4.72 0.44 3.29
N GLN A 632 -3.63 -0.19 3.75
CA GLN A 632 -2.89 -1.15 2.95
C GLN A 632 -3.15 -2.61 3.36
N LYS A 633 -3.81 -3.37 2.46
CA LYS A 633 -3.92 -4.84 2.52
C LYS A 633 -3.22 -5.46 1.32
N MET A 634 -2.29 -6.38 1.56
CA MET A 634 -1.67 -7.16 0.49
C MET A 634 -1.35 -8.59 0.90
N LYS A 635 -1.32 -9.48 -0.08
CA LYS A 635 -0.71 -10.81 0.06
C LYS A 635 0.77 -10.70 -0.29
N LEU A 636 1.63 -11.12 0.63
CA LEU A 636 3.09 -11.11 0.43
C LEU A 636 3.60 -12.26 -0.44
N ASP A 637 2.81 -13.33 -0.57
CA ASP A 637 3.05 -14.48 -1.43
C ASP A 637 1.68 -15.11 -1.79
N HIS A 638 1.59 -15.81 -2.92
CA HIS A 638 0.34 -16.48 -3.29
C HIS A 638 0.00 -17.59 -2.27
N GLY A 639 -1.22 -17.61 -1.73
CA GLY A 639 -1.62 -18.57 -0.69
C GLY A 639 -1.24 -18.18 0.75
N ALA A 640 -0.55 -17.06 0.96
CA ALA A 640 -0.49 -16.43 2.28
C ALA A 640 -1.83 -15.78 2.64
N ALA A 641 -2.11 -15.67 3.94
CA ALA A 641 -3.21 -14.85 4.42
C ALA A 641 -2.99 -13.39 4.00
N SER A 642 -4.07 -12.69 3.65
CA SER A 642 -4.00 -11.25 3.40
C SER A 642 -3.47 -10.56 4.65
N THR A 643 -2.45 -9.73 4.46
CA THR A 643 -1.76 -9.05 5.56
C THR A 643 -2.06 -7.56 5.49
N ILE A 644 -2.47 -6.99 6.62
CA ILE A 644 -2.72 -5.56 6.80
C ILE A 644 -1.47 -4.91 7.38
N PHE A 645 -1.02 -3.82 6.77
CA PHE A 645 0.27 -3.20 7.08
C PHE A 645 0.17 -2.03 8.06
N ASP A 646 -0.98 -1.38 8.09
CA ASP A 646 -1.29 -0.24 8.94
C ASP A 646 -2.69 -0.44 9.53
N SER A 647 -2.89 -0.04 10.78
CA SER A 647 -4.19 -0.18 11.42
C SER A 647 -4.46 0.93 12.43
N THR A 648 -5.74 1.20 12.65
CA THR A 648 -6.20 2.16 13.66
C THR A 648 -7.47 1.67 14.33
N LEU A 649 -7.43 1.59 15.66
CA LEU A 649 -8.57 1.20 16.48
C LEU A 649 -9.70 2.22 16.35
N LEU A 650 -10.92 1.75 16.11
CA LEU A 650 -12.13 2.55 15.97
C LEU A 650 -13.16 2.29 17.06
N SER A 651 -13.98 3.29 17.32
CA SER A 651 -15.24 3.19 18.05
C SER A 651 -16.38 2.82 17.09
N ALA A 652 -17.52 2.33 17.60
CA ALA A 652 -18.63 1.86 16.77
C ALA A 652 -19.31 2.99 15.98
N ARG A 653 -19.49 4.17 16.59
CA ARG A 653 -20.28 5.25 16.01
C ARG A 653 -19.76 5.77 14.66
N PRO A 654 -18.45 6.07 14.49
CA PRO A 654 -17.92 6.43 13.18
C PRO A 654 -18.11 5.34 12.11
N VAL A 655 -17.99 4.06 12.49
CA VAL A 655 -18.21 2.93 11.57
C VAL A 655 -19.65 2.94 11.06
N VAL A 656 -20.64 3.14 11.94
CA VAL A 656 -22.04 3.22 11.54
C VAL A 656 -22.31 4.46 10.69
N PHE A 657 -21.77 5.62 11.08
CA PHE A 657 -22.01 6.87 10.37
C PHE A 657 -21.43 6.90 8.96
N PHE A 658 -20.26 6.31 8.72
CA PHE A 658 -19.66 6.35 7.38
C PHE A 658 -20.03 5.15 6.49
N SER A 659 -20.86 4.24 6.99
CA SER A 659 -21.31 3.08 6.24
C SER A 659 -22.14 3.42 5.00
N SER A 660 -22.12 2.53 4.00
CA SER A 660 -22.87 2.69 2.76
C SER A 660 -24.37 2.47 2.97
N LYS A 661 -24.75 1.37 3.64
CA LYS A 661 -26.14 0.94 3.76
C LYS A 661 -26.48 0.59 5.21
N LEU A 662 -27.55 1.23 5.70
CA LEU A 662 -28.15 0.94 7.00
C LEU A 662 -29.45 0.18 6.79
N THR A 663 -29.57 -0.99 7.42
CA THR A 663 -30.80 -1.78 7.42
C THR A 663 -31.22 -2.05 8.84
N GLN A 664 -32.47 -1.77 9.17
CA GLN A 664 -33.01 -2.09 10.47
C GLN A 664 -33.70 -3.45 10.41
N THR A 665 -33.41 -4.31 11.38
CA THR A 665 -34.07 -5.61 11.56
C THR A 665 -34.44 -5.78 13.03
N THR A 666 -35.46 -6.57 13.32
CA THR A 666 -35.85 -6.94 14.68
C THR A 666 -35.50 -8.39 14.92
N VAL A 667 -34.84 -8.68 16.04
CA VAL A 667 -34.58 -10.06 16.48
C VAL A 667 -35.20 -10.19 17.88
N GLY A 668 -36.33 -10.89 17.98
CA GLY A 668 -37.14 -10.90 19.20
C GLY A 668 -37.75 -9.53 19.49
N SER A 669 -37.57 -8.99 20.70
CA SER A 669 -38.03 -7.66 21.13
C SER A 669 -37.01 -6.54 20.92
N GLU A 670 -35.78 -6.84 20.47
CA GLU A 670 -34.69 -5.88 20.37
C GLU A 670 -34.44 -5.42 18.92
N GLY A 671 -34.22 -4.12 18.75
CA GLY A 671 -33.83 -3.52 17.47
C GLY A 671 -32.37 -3.78 17.15
N LEU A 672 -32.11 -4.34 15.97
CA LEU A 672 -30.78 -4.61 15.44
C LEU A 672 -30.54 -3.74 14.20
N LEU A 673 -29.47 -2.96 14.24
CA LEU A 673 -28.96 -2.23 13.09
C LEU A 673 -27.93 -3.11 12.37
N VAL A 674 -28.25 -3.49 11.14
CA VAL A 674 -27.36 -4.23 10.24
C VAL A 674 -26.75 -3.26 9.25
N VAL A 675 -25.43 -3.19 9.26
CA VAL A 675 -24.61 -2.31 8.44
C VAL A 675 -23.91 -3.16 7.37
N ASP A 676 -24.18 -2.84 6.10
CA ASP A 676 -23.63 -3.52 4.91
C ASP A 676 -23.78 -5.05 4.91
N GLY A 677 -24.83 -5.55 5.58
CA GLY A 677 -25.16 -6.98 5.61
C GLY A 677 -24.36 -7.85 6.59
N TRP A 678 -23.24 -7.37 7.14
CA TRP A 678 -22.36 -8.19 8.00
C TRP A 678 -22.05 -7.59 9.37
N ILE A 679 -22.08 -6.27 9.51
CA ILE A 679 -21.83 -5.57 10.78
C ILE A 679 -23.17 -5.43 11.51
N LYS A 680 -23.22 -5.73 12.81
CA LYS A 680 -24.46 -5.75 13.60
C LYS A 680 -24.29 -4.99 14.91
N PHE A 681 -25.15 -4.01 15.15
CA PHE A 681 -25.21 -3.24 16.40
C PHE A 681 -26.60 -3.29 17.01
N LYS A 682 -26.69 -3.31 18.34
CA LYS A 682 -27.96 -3.10 19.04
C LYS A 682 -28.31 -1.62 18.98
N ALA A 683 -29.49 -1.29 18.45
CA ALA A 683 -29.91 0.09 18.31
C ALA A 683 -31.45 0.22 18.33
N GLY A 684 -31.95 1.21 19.06
CA GLY A 684 -33.37 1.55 19.05
C GLY A 684 -33.81 2.15 17.70
N PRO A 685 -35.11 2.16 17.38
CA PRO A 685 -35.65 2.56 16.08
C PRO A 685 -35.44 4.03 15.69
N ARG A 686 -35.06 4.88 16.65
CA ARG A 686 -34.74 6.29 16.39
C ARG A 686 -33.32 6.49 15.88
N VAL A 687 -32.39 5.60 16.22
CA VAL A 687 -30.96 5.76 15.91
C VAL A 687 -30.68 5.71 14.40
N PRO A 688 -31.21 4.74 13.62
CA PRO A 688 -30.97 4.70 12.18
C PRO A 688 -31.46 5.96 11.46
N ARG A 689 -32.67 6.43 11.81
CA ARG A 689 -33.26 7.65 11.25
C ARG A 689 -32.44 8.89 11.55
N LEU A 690 -31.91 9.00 12.77
CA LEU A 690 -31.02 10.10 13.14
C LEU A 690 -29.75 10.08 12.28
N ILE A 691 -29.13 8.91 12.12
CA ILE A 691 -27.90 8.77 11.34
C ILE A 691 -28.14 9.06 9.86
N GLU A 692 -29.23 8.56 9.29
CA GLU A 692 -29.63 8.89 7.91
C GLU A 692 -29.89 10.40 7.73
N GLY A 693 -30.55 11.03 8.70
CA GLY A 693 -30.75 12.49 8.69
C GLY A 693 -29.44 13.27 8.74
N LEU A 694 -28.48 12.84 9.57
CA LEU A 694 -27.16 13.48 9.66
C LEU A 694 -26.32 13.25 8.40
N LYS A 695 -26.36 12.05 7.81
CA LYS A 695 -25.74 11.75 6.51
C LYS A 695 -26.28 12.67 5.41
N LEU A 696 -27.60 12.81 5.33
CA LEU A 696 -28.24 13.70 4.36
C LEU A 696 -27.84 15.17 4.57
N CYS A 697 -27.71 15.61 5.82
CA CYS A 697 -27.21 16.95 6.13
C CYS A 697 -25.77 17.15 5.63
N LEU A 698 -24.89 16.17 5.85
CA LEU A 698 -23.51 16.21 5.36
C LEU A 698 -23.46 16.24 3.82
N ASP A 699 -24.26 15.42 3.13
CA ASP A 699 -24.33 15.41 1.67
C ASP A 699 -24.78 16.76 1.11
N ARG A 700 -25.80 17.38 1.72
CA ARG A 700 -26.28 18.72 1.33
C ARG A 700 -25.22 19.81 1.57
N LEU A 701 -24.44 19.68 2.63
CA LEU A 701 -23.34 20.59 2.94
C LEU A 701 -22.24 20.48 1.88
N LEU A 702 -21.84 19.26 1.52
CA LEU A 702 -20.90 19.02 0.43
C LEU A 702 -21.43 19.57 -0.91
N ASP A 703 -22.70 19.30 -1.22
CA ASP A 703 -23.36 19.82 -2.44
C ASP A 703 -23.39 21.36 -2.49
N SER A 704 -23.62 22.00 -1.34
CA SER A 704 -23.54 23.46 -1.22
C SER A 704 -22.11 23.96 -1.47
N LYS A 705 -21.09 23.25 -1.00
CA LYS A 705 -19.67 23.61 -1.19
C LYS A 705 -19.18 23.45 -2.63
N ILE A 706 -19.85 22.63 -3.43
CA ILE A 706 -19.61 22.55 -4.88
C ILE A 706 -20.03 23.84 -5.59
N ARG A 707 -21.19 24.39 -5.21
CA ARG A 707 -21.73 25.63 -5.80
C ARG A 707 -21.02 26.87 -5.26
N ASN A 708 -20.74 26.89 -3.96
CA ASN A 708 -20.12 27.99 -3.25
C ASN A 708 -18.87 27.49 -2.53
N LEU A 709 -17.74 27.56 -3.23
CA LEU A 709 -16.45 27.16 -2.68
C LEU A 709 -16.07 28.04 -1.49
N GLY A 710 -15.69 27.43 -0.38
CA GLY A 710 -15.26 28.13 0.83
C GLY A 710 -14.96 27.20 2.00
N SER A 711 -14.18 27.70 2.95
CA SER A 711 -13.82 26.97 4.16
C SER A 711 -15.05 26.63 4.99
N THR A 712 -14.92 25.61 5.81
CA THR A 712 -15.96 25.16 6.73
C THR A 712 -16.31 26.23 7.76
N ASN A 713 -17.57 26.66 7.82
CA ASN A 713 -18.02 27.62 8.84
C ASN A 713 -18.37 26.89 10.15
N TRP A 714 -17.53 27.08 11.17
CA TRP A 714 -17.69 26.51 12.50
C TRP A 714 -18.37 27.44 13.52
N ASP A 715 -18.97 28.55 13.07
CA ASP A 715 -19.78 29.41 13.92
C ASP A 715 -21.03 28.63 14.41
N PRO A 716 -21.24 28.48 15.73
CA PRO A 716 -22.43 27.83 16.29
C PRO A 716 -23.77 28.49 15.88
N SER A 717 -23.73 29.77 15.50
CA SER A 717 -24.89 30.50 15.00
C SER A 717 -25.28 30.09 13.57
N SER A 718 -24.33 29.53 12.82
CA SER A 718 -24.55 29.07 11.45
C SER A 718 -25.18 27.67 11.41
N ILE A 719 -25.94 27.39 10.35
CA ILE A 719 -26.51 26.05 10.11
C ILE A 719 -25.39 25.03 9.90
N GLU A 720 -24.34 25.42 9.17
CA GLU A 720 -23.16 24.59 8.89
C GLU A 720 -22.47 24.15 10.19
N GLY A 721 -22.14 25.11 11.06
CA GLY A 721 -21.48 24.84 12.34
C GLY A 721 -22.30 23.94 13.25
N ARG A 722 -23.62 24.12 13.34
CA ARG A 722 -24.49 23.23 14.13
C ARG A 722 -24.52 21.80 13.62
N ILE A 723 -24.59 21.61 12.30
CA ILE A 723 -24.60 20.28 11.69
C ILE A 723 -23.29 19.56 12.00
N ILE A 724 -22.15 20.22 11.77
CA ILE A 724 -20.84 19.59 11.96
C ILE A 724 -20.57 19.32 13.44
N GLN A 725 -20.93 20.25 14.34
CA GLN A 725 -20.81 20.04 15.78
C GLN A 725 -21.64 18.82 16.22
N THR A 726 -22.88 18.69 15.74
CA THR A 726 -23.75 17.54 16.06
C THR A 726 -23.13 16.21 15.60
N ILE A 727 -22.49 16.20 14.42
CA ILE A 727 -21.79 15.02 13.89
C ILE A 727 -20.57 14.68 14.75
N VAL A 728 -19.76 15.68 15.13
CA VAL A 728 -18.59 15.48 16.00
C VAL A 728 -19.01 14.98 17.38
N ASP A 729 -20.03 15.57 17.98
CA ASP A 729 -20.58 15.15 19.27
C ASP A 729 -21.08 13.70 19.21
N TYR A 730 -21.69 13.30 18.09
CA TYR A 730 -22.06 11.90 17.88
C TYR A 730 -20.85 10.98 17.95
N PHE A 731 -19.72 11.32 17.30
CA PHE A 731 -18.51 10.48 17.29
C PHE A 731 -17.84 10.32 18.65
N ILE A 732 -17.71 11.41 19.42
CA ILE A 732 -16.90 11.42 20.64
C ILE A 732 -17.62 10.90 21.89
N ASN A 733 -18.96 10.84 21.85
CA ASN A 733 -19.79 10.42 22.98
C ASN A 733 -19.89 8.88 23.12
N GLU A 734 -18.77 8.16 23.01
CA GLU A 734 -18.68 6.70 23.16
C GLU A 734 -17.50 6.33 24.09
N ALA A 735 -17.69 5.32 24.95
CA ALA A 735 -16.61 4.80 25.78
C ALA A 735 -15.52 4.12 24.91
N PRO A 736 -14.24 4.17 25.30
CA PRO A 736 -13.18 3.54 24.54
C PRO A 736 -13.31 1.99 24.57
N PRO A 737 -12.95 1.29 23.47
CA PRO A 737 -12.94 -0.18 23.44
C PRO A 737 -11.94 -0.79 24.44
N ALA A 738 -12.26 -1.95 25.03
CA ALA A 738 -11.43 -2.64 26.03
C ALA A 738 -10.54 -3.74 25.42
N PHE A 739 -9.25 -3.77 25.79
CA PHE A 739 -8.25 -4.72 25.25
C PHE A 739 -7.04 -4.93 26.19
N GLU A 740 -6.24 -5.95 25.92
CA GLU A 740 -4.94 -6.23 26.56
C GLU A 740 -3.80 -6.27 25.52
N ILE A 741 -2.55 -6.14 25.98
CA ILE A 741 -1.34 -6.22 25.14
C ILE A 741 -0.55 -7.46 25.57
N ALA A 742 -0.26 -8.36 24.63
CA ALA A 742 0.52 -9.56 24.89
C ALA A 742 2.03 -9.26 24.82
N ASP A 743 2.62 -8.62 25.84
CA ASP A 743 4.06 -8.77 26.09
C ASP A 743 4.47 -8.51 27.56
N HIS A 744 5.47 -9.29 28.02
CA HIS A 744 5.87 -9.57 29.40
C HIS A 744 6.65 -8.47 30.13
N SER A 745 6.56 -7.20 29.71
CA SER A 745 7.28 -6.11 30.38
C SER A 745 6.69 -4.71 30.13
N ARG A 746 5.49 -4.42 30.65
CA ARG A 746 5.07 -3.10 31.21
C ARG A 746 3.54 -3.02 31.37
N ALA A 747 3.10 -2.53 32.52
CA ALA A 747 1.73 -2.11 32.76
C ALA A 747 1.40 -0.80 32.00
N PRO A 748 0.12 -0.51 31.69
CA PRO A 748 -0.26 0.68 30.93
C PRO A 748 -0.19 1.98 31.77
N VAL A 749 0.44 3.03 31.22
CA VAL A 749 0.64 4.35 31.84
C VAL A 749 -0.62 5.25 31.77
N TRP A 750 -1.71 4.81 31.14
CA TRP A 750 -2.91 5.65 30.93
C TRP A 750 -3.72 5.95 32.20
N LYS A 751 -3.37 5.40 33.37
CA LYS A 751 -4.00 5.75 34.66
C LYS A 751 -3.56 7.08 35.27
N GLN A 752 -2.53 7.76 34.76
CA GLN A 752 -2.04 9.00 35.40
C GLN A 752 -2.60 10.31 34.81
N HIS A 753 -3.16 10.30 33.59
CA HIS A 753 -3.61 11.55 32.95
C HIS A 753 -5.11 11.89 33.15
N GLN A 754 -5.92 11.00 33.72
CA GLN A 754 -7.35 11.30 34.01
C GLN A 754 -7.62 11.84 35.41
N GLN A 755 -6.64 11.83 36.33
CA GLN A 755 -6.81 12.37 37.69
C GLN A 755 -6.43 13.85 37.85
N GLN A 756 -5.93 14.51 36.81
CA GLN A 756 -5.55 15.94 36.89
C GLN A 756 -6.57 16.92 36.28
N GLN A 757 -7.73 16.46 35.79
CA GLN A 757 -8.79 17.35 35.29
C GLN A 757 -10.08 17.35 36.14
N GLN A 758 -10.10 16.69 37.29
CA GLN A 758 -11.20 16.80 38.27
C GLN A 758 -10.61 17.03 39.67
N GLY A 759 -10.39 18.29 40.01
CA GLY A 759 -9.85 18.70 41.30
C GLY A 759 -9.80 20.21 41.48
N GLY A 760 -10.81 20.93 41.00
CA GLY A 760 -10.99 22.36 41.28
C GLY A 760 -12.13 22.53 42.28
N GLY A 761 -11.81 22.87 43.52
CA GLY A 761 -12.80 23.26 44.52
C GLY A 761 -12.49 22.78 45.94
N ASN A 762 -11.57 23.46 46.61
CA ASN A 762 -11.85 23.88 47.99
C ASN A 762 -10.89 25.00 48.41
N VAL A 763 -11.47 26.18 48.56
CA VAL A 763 -10.91 27.32 49.26
C VAL A 763 -10.95 26.97 50.75
N GLN A 764 -9.79 26.86 51.41
CA GLN A 764 -9.71 27.03 52.86
C GLN A 764 -8.38 27.67 53.25
N THR A 765 -8.55 28.75 54.00
CA THR A 765 -7.59 29.71 54.55
C THR A 765 -6.54 29.06 55.45
N HIS A 766 -5.26 29.38 55.23
CA HIS A 766 -4.19 29.08 56.18
C HIS A 766 -3.91 30.30 57.08
N HIS A 767 -4.33 30.21 58.34
CA HIS A 767 -3.64 30.86 59.46
C HIS A 767 -2.53 29.92 59.96
N GLY A 768 -1.38 30.51 60.26
CA GLY A 768 -0.18 29.80 60.68
C GLY A 768 -0.19 29.42 62.16
N ALA A 769 0.58 28.39 62.50
CA ALA A 769 1.26 28.27 63.79
C ALA A 769 2.36 27.20 63.68
N GLN A 770 3.55 27.58 64.13
CA GLN A 770 4.72 26.73 64.29
C GLN A 770 4.62 25.83 65.53
N THR A 771 5.27 24.66 65.43
CA THR A 771 5.94 23.89 66.50
C THR A 771 5.14 23.37 67.71
N MET A 772 5.06 22.03 67.88
CA MET A 772 5.93 21.26 68.80
C MET A 772 5.43 19.81 69.03
N ASN A 773 6.42 18.92 69.20
CA ASN A 773 6.45 17.67 70.00
C ASN A 773 5.60 16.43 69.64
N LYS A 774 6.32 15.43 69.08
CA LYS A 774 6.47 14.00 69.49
C LYS A 774 5.60 13.45 70.66
N PRO A 775 5.48 12.10 70.85
CA PRO A 775 5.46 11.00 69.86
C PRO A 775 4.46 9.84 70.23
N LYS A 776 4.46 8.80 69.38
CA LYS A 776 4.06 7.39 69.65
C LYS A 776 2.59 7.10 70.04
N ARG A 777 1.84 6.54 69.09
CA ARG A 777 1.53 5.10 69.05
C ARG A 777 1.11 4.67 67.66
#